data_AF-A0A928EEC9-F1
#
_entry.id   AF-A0A928EEC9-F1
#
_cell.length_a   1.000
_cell.length_b   1.000
_cell.length_c   1.000
_cell.angle_alpha   90.00
_cell.angle_beta   90.00
_cell.angle_gamma   90.00
#
_symmetry.space_group_name_H-M   'P 1'
#
loop_
_entity.id
_entity.type
_entity.pdbx_description
1 polymer ?
#
loop_
_entity_poly.entity_id
_entity_poly.type
_entity_poly.pdbx_seq_one_letter_code
_entity_poly.pdbx_strand_id
1 'polypeptide(L)'
;MEPADNRESQLDAAVNAVPESQPIPVDQSASVDADTTSAVEAESPTEQAPVNQKQEYRASRASTTRRRSGYSSPSKTQAYHPTRRQDTQARARVRARQANQRHSARATHADAGVSGFISRHRLHIGIVLGVFLVFFFIGLVDQVVNGGKIYPGVHIGTIDVSGMTVEEATAAVDKTYGSKVSGNDVNIYADQATYEKAKAGQDIEDLQDDEYVSVDEAAGKRKVWTTNAAELQARIYSSQLAEQAYQVGRDNGGMGARMSAQTLGYDIEPTLQISDSAIERLASSIDRSIGKPHEDCDVVFVDGEAQVTEGKSGREVNRVTLRDAIAAQLLGQAEEDGIVAAAEDAPIRITKEAAQAVADRINAGIAYGATFTFEGTTWDASSYDLSDMIETKTTTSVDGEWKLEASYDESYAKAIVLKNLNSTYNKQNVKVEFVKSGDEVSVKTDATGTMPEVGKAVVKLQELTLDATPSSKPTIEVSGTQIPASMSIEAAMDYGLITTISSYVTEYTGGATNRNDNIHLAADLINNSIIKGDGGTWSFNEVAGECNEEKGFKGAGAIIGGEIVDDIGGGICQVATTVFNAVYEAGFPVDERQNHSLYIASYPSGRDAAIDWPSLDLVWHNDTANDVLMQTSWDDTTVTVNLIGVDPGYTVESEEGEFKDGEKHQTRTEFDNSLAEGETQVKQSGVDGSSIEVVRTVRDSSGNIVRKDTFTSVYDSQDEIILVGPNTEVDSSTSAESEDDAEAEGGDGEEESEDYDDGEYYGDEDEEYGY
;
A
#
# COMPACT_ATOMS: atom_id res chain seq x y z
N MET A 1 -17.31 7.78 46.98
CA MET A 1 -16.82 7.52 48.36
C MET A 1 -15.82 6.39 48.25
N GLU A 2 -14.52 6.69 48.36
CA GLU A 2 -13.52 5.71 48.82
C GLU A 2 -13.74 5.45 50.34
N PRO A 3 -13.14 4.43 51.01
CA PRO A 3 -11.82 3.85 50.72
C PRO A 3 -11.59 2.35 51.12
N ALA A 4 -10.29 1.95 51.02
CA ALA A 4 -9.52 1.16 51.99
C ALA A 4 -9.69 -0.39 52.00
N ASP A 5 -8.70 -1.24 52.28
CA ASP A 5 -7.25 -1.17 52.57
C ASP A 5 -6.81 -2.66 52.74
N ASN A 6 -5.84 -3.12 51.96
CA ASN A 6 -4.59 -3.76 52.43
C ASN A 6 -4.66 -4.89 53.50
N ARG A 7 -4.13 -6.09 53.16
CA ARG A 7 -2.89 -6.66 53.72
C ARG A 7 -2.80 -8.20 53.62
N GLU A 8 -1.58 -8.62 53.31
CA GLU A 8 -1.01 -9.96 53.36
C GLU A 8 -1.11 -10.66 54.73
N SER A 9 -1.15 -12.00 54.71
CA SER A 9 -0.46 -12.83 55.71
C SER A 9 -0.05 -14.19 55.14
N GLN A 10 1.25 -14.48 55.24
CA GLN A 10 1.91 -15.76 55.01
C GLN A 10 1.40 -16.87 55.96
N LEU A 11 1.54 -18.14 55.55
CA LEU A 11 1.72 -19.28 56.47
C LEU A 11 2.44 -20.47 55.76
N ASP A 12 3.68 -20.66 56.20
CA ASP A 12 4.38 -21.90 56.57
C ASP A 12 4.65 -23.08 55.63
N ALA A 13 5.87 -23.57 55.82
CA ALA A 13 6.60 -24.63 55.13
C ALA A 13 6.49 -26.01 55.81
N ALA A 14 6.64 -27.09 55.03
CA ALA A 14 7.28 -28.36 55.42
C ALA A 14 7.53 -29.24 54.17
N VAL A 15 8.78 -29.42 53.73
CA VAL A 15 9.67 -30.59 53.99
C VAL A 15 9.39 -31.86 53.14
N ASN A 16 10.30 -32.08 52.17
CA ASN A 16 10.91 -33.31 51.67
C ASN A 16 10.17 -34.67 51.77
N ALA A 17 10.02 -35.34 50.63
CA ALA A 17 10.44 -36.74 50.44
C ALA A 17 10.54 -37.14 48.95
N VAL A 18 11.74 -37.54 48.53
CA VAL A 18 12.04 -38.33 47.32
C VAL A 18 11.63 -39.80 47.55
N PRO A 19 11.33 -40.57 46.49
CA PRO A 19 11.97 -41.87 46.38
C PRO A 19 12.57 -42.16 44.98
N GLU A 20 13.78 -42.72 45.01
CA GLU A 20 14.55 -43.27 43.90
C GLU A 20 13.99 -44.60 43.36
N SER A 21 14.07 -44.74 42.03
CA SER A 21 14.43 -45.90 41.18
C SER A 21 14.09 -47.35 41.59
N GLN A 22 13.55 -48.12 40.63
CA GLN A 22 14.16 -49.38 40.16
C GLN A 22 13.68 -49.74 38.71
N PRO A 23 14.48 -50.45 37.89
CA PRO A 23 14.34 -50.58 36.42
C PRO A 23 14.19 -52.03 35.89
N ILE A 24 13.47 -52.32 34.79
CA ILE A 24 13.45 -53.65 34.11
C ILE A 24 12.90 -53.52 32.65
N PRO A 25 13.31 -54.30 31.62
CA PRO A 25 14.63 -54.79 31.20
C PRO A 25 14.91 -54.62 29.67
N VAL A 26 16.16 -54.89 29.29
CA VAL A 26 16.67 -55.11 27.92
C VAL A 26 16.43 -56.57 27.50
N ASP A 27 16.10 -56.82 26.23
CA ASP A 27 16.35 -58.13 25.59
C ASP A 27 17.12 -57.95 24.27
N GLN A 28 18.07 -58.85 24.04
CA GLN A 28 19.00 -58.89 22.92
C GLN A 28 18.83 -60.19 22.12
N SER A 29 19.19 -60.10 20.84
CA SER A 29 19.75 -61.14 19.97
C SER A 29 18.79 -61.95 19.08
N ALA A 30 18.96 -61.76 17.76
CA ALA A 30 19.27 -62.86 16.84
C ALA A 30 19.91 -62.31 15.55
N SER A 31 21.18 -62.66 15.36
CA SER A 31 21.97 -62.58 14.13
C SER A 31 21.76 -63.84 13.29
N VAL A 32 21.62 -63.73 11.97
CA VAL A 32 22.00 -64.81 11.02
C VAL A 32 22.50 -64.18 9.71
N ASP A 33 23.78 -64.43 9.42
CA ASP A 33 24.41 -64.30 8.10
C ASP A 33 23.94 -65.41 7.15
N ALA A 34 23.80 -65.11 5.84
CA ALA A 34 24.44 -65.84 4.73
C ALA A 34 23.89 -65.40 3.36
N ASP A 35 24.73 -64.69 2.62
CA ASP A 35 25.26 -65.09 1.31
C ASP A 35 24.30 -65.71 0.27
N THR A 36 24.05 -65.00 -0.83
CA THR A 36 24.26 -65.57 -2.18
C THR A 36 24.33 -64.50 -3.26
N THR A 37 25.38 -64.67 -4.06
CA THR A 37 25.75 -64.01 -5.31
C THR A 37 24.83 -64.38 -6.47
N SER A 38 24.59 -63.45 -7.39
CA SER A 38 24.84 -63.65 -8.84
C SER A 38 24.47 -62.42 -9.67
N ALA A 39 25.45 -61.99 -10.47
CA ALA A 39 25.40 -60.94 -11.47
C ALA A 39 24.56 -61.32 -12.70
N VAL A 40 24.03 -60.30 -13.41
CA VAL A 40 23.92 -60.28 -14.87
C VAL A 40 24.20 -58.86 -15.36
N GLU A 41 25.08 -58.78 -16.36
CA GLU A 41 25.63 -57.61 -17.04
C GLU A 41 24.66 -56.96 -18.06
N ALA A 42 24.98 -55.69 -18.36
CA ALA A 42 24.93 -55.00 -19.66
C ALA A 42 23.58 -54.82 -20.38
N GLU A 43 23.20 -53.57 -20.70
CA GLU A 43 23.65 -52.85 -21.91
C GLU A 43 23.14 -51.38 -21.88
N SER A 44 23.99 -50.48 -22.34
CA SER A 44 23.71 -49.07 -22.65
C SER A 44 22.93 -48.93 -23.97
N PRO A 45 22.25 -47.79 -24.21
CA PRO A 45 22.48 -47.12 -25.50
C PRO A 45 22.59 -45.59 -25.41
N THR A 46 23.74 -45.11 -25.86
CA THR A 46 23.99 -44.02 -26.83
C THR A 46 22.87 -43.03 -27.18
N GLU A 47 23.10 -41.77 -26.81
CA GLU A 47 23.17 -40.56 -27.65
C GLU A 47 22.29 -40.48 -28.92
N GLN A 48 21.36 -39.51 -28.94
CA GLN A 48 20.93 -38.84 -30.18
C GLN A 48 20.41 -37.42 -29.92
N ALA A 49 21.18 -36.44 -30.39
CA ALA A 49 20.84 -35.03 -30.50
C ALA A 49 19.88 -34.78 -31.69
N PRO A 50 19.12 -33.66 -31.71
CA PRO A 50 18.00 -33.46 -32.61
C PRO A 50 18.39 -33.01 -34.03
N VAL A 51 17.50 -33.37 -34.96
CA VAL A 51 17.56 -33.09 -36.39
C VAL A 51 17.35 -31.60 -36.67
N ASN A 52 18.22 -31.08 -37.52
CA ASN A 52 18.31 -29.70 -37.98
C ASN A 52 17.55 -29.57 -39.33
N GLN A 53 16.57 -28.66 -39.42
CA GLN A 53 16.03 -28.21 -40.71
C GLN A 53 16.42 -26.74 -40.95
N LYS A 54 17.38 -26.57 -41.87
CA LYS A 54 17.75 -25.30 -42.48
C LYS A 54 16.68 -24.86 -43.47
N GLN A 55 16.35 -23.57 -43.47
CA GLN A 55 16.06 -22.83 -44.69
C GLN A 55 17.12 -21.74 -44.90
N GLU A 56 17.76 -21.82 -46.06
CA GLU A 56 18.74 -20.88 -46.59
C GLU A 56 18.04 -19.64 -47.15
N TYR A 57 18.63 -18.45 -46.96
CA TYR A 57 18.72 -17.49 -48.05
C TYR A 57 20.11 -16.84 -48.11
N ARG A 58 20.73 -17.01 -49.28
CA ARG A 58 22.03 -16.47 -49.75
C ARG A 58 21.95 -14.95 -49.88
N ALA A 59 22.91 -14.19 -49.35
CA ALA A 59 24.26 -13.86 -49.88
C ALA A 59 24.32 -12.80 -51.00
N SER A 60 25.02 -11.69 -50.71
CA SER A 60 25.96 -10.98 -51.61
C SER A 60 26.81 -10.01 -50.74
N ARG A 61 28.12 -10.20 -50.49
CA ARG A 61 29.30 -9.88 -51.34
C ARG A 61 29.18 -8.50 -52.05
N ALA A 62 30.14 -7.58 -52.11
CA ALA A 62 31.57 -7.52 -51.77
C ALA A 62 31.99 -6.01 -51.76
N SER A 63 32.85 -5.54 -50.86
CA SER A 63 34.30 -5.26 -51.05
C SER A 63 34.71 -4.04 -51.93
N THR A 64 35.52 -3.14 -51.34
CA THR A 64 36.79 -2.56 -51.86
C THR A 64 36.79 -1.21 -52.64
N THR A 65 37.15 -0.12 -51.93
CA THR A 65 38.32 0.78 -52.15
C THR A 65 38.32 2.01 -53.11
N ARG A 66 38.72 3.18 -52.51
CA ARG A 66 39.39 4.43 -53.03
C ARG A 66 38.58 5.36 -53.96
N ARG A 67 38.67 6.71 -53.95
CA ARG A 67 39.71 7.69 -53.52
C ARG A 67 39.16 9.15 -53.61
N ARG A 68 39.69 10.06 -52.75
CA ARG A 68 39.95 11.54 -52.92
C ARG A 68 38.72 12.49 -52.98
N SER A 69 38.70 13.72 -52.43
CA SER A 69 39.75 14.71 -52.08
C SER A 69 39.17 15.92 -51.28
N GLY A 70 39.94 16.42 -50.30
CA GLY A 70 40.03 17.85 -49.86
C GLY A 70 38.94 18.39 -48.93
N TYR A 71 39.18 19.20 -47.89
CA TYR A 71 40.36 19.98 -47.48
C TYR A 71 40.21 20.43 -46.00
N SER A 72 41.36 20.55 -45.32
CA SER A 72 41.71 21.34 -44.11
C SER A 72 41.00 21.16 -42.75
N SER A 73 41.73 20.48 -41.85
CA SER A 73 41.90 20.75 -40.40
C SER A 73 42.59 22.12 -40.14
N PRO A 74 43.03 22.53 -38.91
CA PRO A 74 43.12 21.83 -37.61
C PRO A 74 42.72 22.72 -36.39
N SER A 75 42.82 22.39 -35.10
CA SER A 75 43.56 21.40 -34.26
C SER A 75 42.87 21.41 -32.88
N LYS A 76 42.56 20.28 -32.24
CA LYS A 76 43.43 19.41 -31.39
C LYS A 76 44.00 20.15 -30.17
N THR A 77 44.00 19.64 -28.93
CA THR A 77 44.04 18.25 -28.38
C THR A 77 43.71 18.38 -26.87
N GLN A 78 42.76 17.66 -26.29
CA GLN A 78 42.90 16.38 -25.57
C GLN A 78 44.11 16.29 -24.60
N ALA A 79 43.84 16.15 -23.29
CA ALA A 79 43.88 14.86 -22.57
C ALA A 79 44.17 15.01 -21.05
N TYR A 80 43.38 14.27 -20.28
CA TYR A 80 43.74 13.43 -19.12
C TYR A 80 44.03 14.04 -17.72
N HIS A 81 43.24 13.54 -16.75
CA HIS A 81 43.34 13.52 -15.27
C HIS A 81 44.66 12.88 -14.75
N PRO A 82 44.98 12.73 -13.42
CA PRO A 82 44.11 12.68 -12.22
C PRO A 82 44.68 13.20 -10.87
N THR A 83 43.92 12.95 -9.78
CA THR A 83 44.28 12.73 -8.35
C THR A 83 44.02 13.79 -7.26
N ARG A 84 42.94 13.51 -6.50
CA ARG A 84 42.74 13.43 -5.04
C ARG A 84 43.73 14.07 -4.02
N ARG A 85 43.08 14.62 -2.97
CA ARG A 85 43.30 14.52 -1.50
C ARG A 85 44.05 15.63 -0.73
N GLN A 86 43.23 16.28 0.11
CA GLN A 86 43.35 16.45 1.58
C GLN A 86 44.39 17.39 2.22
N ASP A 87 43.87 18.01 3.28
CA ASP A 87 44.49 18.50 4.51
C ASP A 87 45.11 19.90 4.59
N THR A 88 44.27 20.76 5.15
CA THR A 88 44.49 21.77 6.18
C THR A 88 45.75 21.65 7.06
N GLN A 89 46.20 22.83 7.49
CA GLN A 89 46.97 23.16 8.71
C GLN A 89 48.49 22.90 8.73
N ALA A 90 49.26 23.97 8.51
CA ALA A 90 50.40 24.36 9.36
C ALA A 90 50.87 25.79 8.98
N ARG A 91 50.36 26.84 9.66
CA ARG A 91 51.13 27.60 10.67
C ARG A 91 52.66 27.54 10.50
N ALA A 92 53.20 28.45 9.69
CA ALA A 92 54.59 28.87 9.79
C ALA A 92 54.69 30.31 10.31
N ARG A 93 54.84 30.38 11.65
CA ARG A 93 55.86 31.17 12.36
C ARG A 93 55.80 32.69 12.16
N VAL A 94 55.09 33.37 13.06
CA VAL A 94 55.69 34.05 14.23
C VAL A 94 56.47 35.31 13.85
N ARG A 95 55.74 36.42 14.02
CA ARG A 95 56.18 37.68 14.65
C ARG A 95 57.64 37.69 15.10
N ALA A 96 58.45 38.50 14.44
CA ALA A 96 59.33 39.45 15.10
C ALA A 96 59.95 40.35 14.03
N ARG A 97 59.55 41.63 14.03
CA ARG A 97 60.44 42.70 14.48
C ARG A 97 61.64 42.90 13.56
N GLN A 98 61.51 43.84 12.64
CA GLN A 98 62.30 45.07 12.68
C GLN A 98 61.73 45.97 11.57
N ALA A 99 61.11 47.07 11.99
CA ALA A 99 61.85 48.32 12.14
C ALA A 99 62.29 48.78 10.75
N ASN A 100 61.55 49.74 10.22
CA ASN A 100 61.98 51.13 10.26
C ASN A 100 63.22 51.34 9.39
N GLN A 101 63.11 52.32 8.51
CA GLN A 101 64.19 52.90 7.71
C GLN A 101 64.51 52.17 6.40
N ARG A 102 63.65 52.41 5.40
CA ARG A 102 64.16 52.99 4.16
C ARG A 102 63.37 54.26 3.83
N HIS A 103 63.97 55.36 4.25
CA HIS A 103 64.02 56.68 3.62
C HIS A 103 62.75 57.17 2.90
N SER A 104 62.01 58.16 3.41
CA SER A 104 62.42 59.56 3.64
C SER A 104 63.21 60.18 2.48
N ALA A 105 62.51 60.60 1.40
CA ALA A 105 62.83 61.80 0.61
C ALA A 105 61.84 61.99 -0.56
N ARG A 106 60.62 62.43 -0.24
CA ARG A 106 59.81 63.30 -1.11
C ARG A 106 58.77 63.96 -0.20
N ALA A 107 59.24 64.84 0.67
CA ALA A 107 59.19 66.28 0.42
C ALA A 107 57.75 66.74 0.12
N THR A 108 57.05 67.06 1.22
CA THR A 108 56.36 68.34 1.43
C THR A 108 55.47 68.82 0.28
N HIS A 109 54.17 68.58 0.40
CA HIS A 109 53.12 69.62 0.34
C HIS A 109 51.74 68.98 0.59
N ALA A 110 50.86 69.75 1.23
CA ALA A 110 49.44 69.48 1.49
C ALA A 110 49.07 68.74 2.78
N ASP A 111 49.51 69.29 3.92
CA ASP A 111 48.78 69.22 5.19
C ASP A 111 47.52 70.13 5.16
N ALA A 112 46.73 70.00 4.09
CA ALA A 112 45.54 70.82 3.81
C ALA A 112 44.48 70.06 2.99
N GLY A 113 44.48 68.72 3.03
CA GLY A 113 43.62 67.87 2.20
C GLY A 113 42.45 67.20 2.91
N VAL A 114 42.62 66.76 4.16
CA VAL A 114 41.58 65.98 4.86
C VAL A 114 40.52 66.87 5.51
N SER A 115 40.91 68.07 5.95
CA SER A 115 39.96 69.13 6.34
C SER A 115 39.21 69.71 5.12
N GLY A 116 39.85 69.76 3.95
CA GLY A 116 39.29 70.31 2.70
C GLY A 116 38.37 69.38 1.92
N PHE A 117 38.60 68.06 1.98
CA PHE A 117 37.72 67.06 1.34
C PHE A 117 36.42 66.89 2.12
N ILE A 118 36.50 66.84 3.45
CA ILE A 118 35.31 66.84 4.32
C ILE A 118 34.58 68.18 4.24
N SER A 119 35.25 69.33 4.05
CA SER A 119 34.56 70.63 3.90
C SER A 119 33.92 70.86 2.52
N ARG A 120 34.52 70.35 1.43
CA ARG A 120 33.99 70.50 0.06
C ARG A 120 32.96 69.44 -0.33
N HIS A 121 32.92 68.31 0.35
CA HIS A 121 31.89 67.28 0.13
C HIS A 121 30.93 67.16 1.32
N ARG A 122 31.05 68.02 2.34
CA ARG A 122 30.12 68.11 3.47
C ARG A 122 28.66 68.20 3.07
N LEU A 123 28.38 68.91 1.98
CA LEU A 123 27.02 69.02 1.42
C LEU A 123 26.58 67.71 0.75
N HIS A 124 27.44 67.05 -0.04
CA HIS A 124 27.08 65.80 -0.74
C HIS A 124 27.03 64.60 0.22
N ILE A 125 27.98 64.51 1.16
CA ILE A 125 27.98 63.54 2.26
C ILE A 125 26.77 63.81 3.17
N GLY A 126 26.45 65.06 3.46
CA GLY A 126 25.26 65.45 4.22
C GLY A 126 23.94 65.16 3.49
N ILE A 127 23.88 65.30 2.16
CA ILE A 127 22.72 64.91 1.34
C ILE A 127 22.60 63.39 1.28
N VAL A 128 23.69 62.65 1.07
CA VAL A 128 23.66 61.18 1.03
C VAL A 128 23.32 60.61 2.42
N LEU A 129 23.91 61.14 3.50
CA LEU A 129 23.51 60.80 4.88
C LEU A 129 22.09 61.25 5.19
N GLY A 130 21.64 62.39 4.67
CA GLY A 130 20.27 62.88 4.83
C GLY A 130 19.26 61.98 4.13
N VAL A 131 19.53 61.58 2.89
CA VAL A 131 18.73 60.61 2.13
C VAL A 131 18.76 59.25 2.80
N PHE A 132 19.93 58.78 3.25
CA PHE A 132 20.05 57.53 4.00
C PHE A 132 19.29 57.58 5.32
N LEU A 133 19.36 58.69 6.07
CA LEU A 133 18.59 58.90 7.29
C LEU A 133 17.09 58.95 6.99
N VAL A 134 16.67 59.54 5.88
CA VAL A 134 15.26 59.54 5.45
C VAL A 134 14.80 58.12 5.12
N PHE A 135 15.54 57.36 4.32
CA PHE A 135 15.21 55.95 4.04
C PHE A 135 15.28 55.07 5.28
N PHE A 136 16.22 55.34 6.19
CA PHE A 136 16.33 54.66 7.48
C PHE A 136 15.13 54.99 8.37
N PHE A 137 14.71 56.26 8.45
CA PHE A 137 13.49 56.65 9.17
C PHE A 137 12.22 56.10 8.53
N ILE A 138 12.14 56.07 7.20
CA ILE A 138 11.03 55.43 6.47
C ILE A 138 10.99 53.94 6.81
N GLY A 139 12.12 53.24 6.77
CA GLY A 139 12.22 51.83 7.15
C GLY A 139 11.90 51.58 8.63
N LEU A 140 12.28 52.49 9.53
CA LEU A 140 11.99 52.37 10.96
C LEU A 140 10.51 52.64 11.27
N VAL A 141 9.92 53.65 10.64
CA VAL A 141 8.46 53.90 10.70
C VAL A 141 7.70 52.72 10.14
N ASP A 142 8.17 52.16 9.03
CA ASP A 142 7.57 51.00 8.41
C ASP A 142 7.65 49.74 9.27
N GLN A 143 8.80 49.46 9.87
CA GLN A 143 8.98 48.37 10.83
C GLN A 143 8.05 48.55 12.04
N VAL A 144 7.83 49.78 12.51
CA VAL A 144 6.93 50.06 13.65
C VAL A 144 5.46 49.89 13.27
N VAL A 145 5.07 50.26 12.05
CA VAL A 145 3.67 50.22 11.60
C VAL A 145 3.27 48.82 11.11
N ASN A 146 4.18 48.14 10.38
CA ASN A 146 3.89 46.89 9.68
C ASN A 146 4.76 45.71 10.16
N GLY A 147 5.65 45.87 11.15
CA GLY A 147 6.64 44.84 11.53
C GLY A 147 6.09 43.50 12.04
N GLY A 148 4.77 43.37 12.21
CA GLY A 148 4.09 42.10 12.48
C GLY A 148 2.80 41.91 11.68
N LYS A 149 2.63 42.67 10.59
CA LYS A 149 1.41 42.69 9.76
C LYS A 149 1.71 42.54 8.28
N ILE A 150 0.82 41.88 7.57
CA ILE A 150 0.86 41.75 6.11
C ILE A 150 0.64 43.13 5.47
N TYR A 151 1.39 43.44 4.41
CA TYR A 151 1.31 44.75 3.77
C TYR A 151 -0.03 44.95 3.06
N PRO A 152 -0.49 46.21 2.89
CA PRO A 152 -1.70 46.52 2.15
C PRO A 152 -1.66 46.04 0.70
N GLY A 153 -2.80 45.53 0.22
CA GLY A 153 -3.01 45.06 -1.15
C GLY A 153 -2.55 43.62 -1.39
N VAL A 154 -2.28 42.85 -0.33
CA VAL A 154 -1.98 41.41 -0.44
C VAL A 154 -3.26 40.61 -0.18
N HIS A 155 -3.57 39.66 -1.06
CA HIS A 155 -4.70 38.74 -0.91
C HIS A 155 -4.23 37.28 -0.96
N ILE A 156 -5.00 36.39 -0.34
CA ILE A 156 -4.86 34.93 -0.50
C ILE A 156 -6.14 34.42 -1.15
N GLY A 157 -6.09 34.15 -2.46
CA GLY A 157 -7.28 33.99 -3.30
C GLY A 157 -8.25 35.15 -3.11
N THR A 158 -9.48 34.88 -2.64
CA THR A 158 -10.50 35.93 -2.41
C THR A 158 -10.39 36.65 -1.06
N ILE A 159 -9.40 36.33 -0.23
CA ILE A 159 -9.27 36.85 1.13
C ILE A 159 -8.32 38.05 1.13
N ASP A 160 -8.82 39.24 1.46
CA ASP A 160 -7.96 40.38 1.78
C ASP A 160 -7.31 40.19 3.14
N VAL A 161 -5.99 40.00 3.14
CA VAL A 161 -5.18 39.80 4.36
C VAL A 161 -4.40 41.05 4.75
N SER A 162 -4.70 42.19 4.11
CA SER A 162 -4.05 43.48 4.37
C SER A 162 -4.14 43.87 5.85
N GLY A 163 -2.99 44.09 6.49
CA GLY A 163 -2.92 44.56 7.87
C GLY A 163 -3.22 43.50 8.94
N MET A 164 -3.47 42.24 8.54
CA MET A 164 -3.59 41.09 9.44
C MET A 164 -2.21 40.63 9.92
N THR A 165 -2.15 40.05 11.12
CA THR A 165 -1.00 39.21 11.53
C THR A 165 -1.02 37.88 10.78
N VAL A 166 0.08 37.12 10.82
CA VAL A 166 0.14 35.76 10.25
C VAL A 166 -0.93 34.86 10.88
N GLU A 167 -1.16 34.97 12.20
CA GLU A 167 -2.18 34.21 12.93
C GLU A 167 -3.61 34.57 12.47
N GLU A 168 -3.91 35.87 12.33
CA GLU A 168 -5.20 36.35 11.86
C GLU A 168 -5.48 35.92 10.41
N ALA A 169 -4.46 36.02 9.54
CA ALA A 169 -4.55 35.55 8.16
C ALA A 169 -4.69 34.02 8.08
N THR A 170 -3.98 33.26 8.91
CA THR A 170 -4.12 31.80 9.00
C THR A 170 -5.56 31.43 9.34
N ALA A 171 -6.13 32.02 10.39
CA ALA A 171 -7.52 31.78 10.78
C ALA A 171 -8.53 32.20 9.70
N ALA A 172 -8.25 33.27 8.94
CA ALA A 172 -9.08 33.70 7.82
C ALA A 172 -9.06 32.69 6.66
N VAL A 173 -7.89 32.13 6.34
CA VAL A 173 -7.73 31.07 5.32
C VAL A 173 -8.44 29.80 5.75
N ASP A 174 -8.22 29.33 6.99
CA ASP A 174 -8.89 28.15 7.55
C ASP A 174 -10.42 28.31 7.52
N LYS A 175 -10.93 29.48 7.89
CA LYS A 175 -12.36 29.76 7.87
C LYS A 175 -12.96 29.75 6.46
N THR A 176 -12.21 30.21 5.46
CA THR A 176 -12.74 30.39 4.10
C THR A 176 -12.64 29.12 3.27
N TYR A 177 -11.54 28.38 3.42
CA TYR A 177 -11.25 27.20 2.60
C TYR A 177 -11.37 25.89 3.39
N GLY A 178 -11.18 25.89 4.71
CA GLY A 178 -11.19 24.67 5.52
C GLY A 178 -12.51 23.90 5.39
N SER A 179 -13.65 24.57 5.53
CA SER A 179 -14.96 23.93 5.38
C SER A 179 -15.29 23.55 3.93
N LYS A 180 -14.74 24.27 2.94
CA LYS A 180 -14.94 23.96 1.52
C LYS A 180 -14.17 22.70 1.12
N VAL A 181 -12.90 22.64 1.51
CA VAL A 181 -12.03 21.49 1.24
C VAL A 181 -12.58 20.25 1.94
N SER A 182 -13.03 20.35 3.19
CA SER A 182 -13.54 19.18 3.93
C SER A 182 -14.96 18.76 3.54
N GLY A 183 -15.74 19.64 2.92
CA GLY A 183 -17.18 19.42 2.67
C GLY A 183 -17.54 19.16 1.21
N ASN A 184 -16.60 19.26 0.29
CA ASN A 184 -16.83 19.06 -1.14
C ASN A 184 -16.39 17.66 -1.56
N ASP A 185 -17.31 16.93 -2.18
CA ASP A 185 -16.98 15.78 -3.01
C ASP A 185 -16.60 16.24 -4.42
N VAL A 186 -15.73 15.47 -5.06
CA VAL A 186 -15.25 15.69 -6.42
C VAL A 186 -15.67 14.50 -7.27
N ASN A 187 -16.58 14.76 -8.21
CA ASN A 187 -17.03 13.77 -9.17
C ASN A 187 -16.19 13.83 -10.45
N ILE A 188 -15.68 12.68 -10.86
CA ILE A 188 -14.87 12.48 -12.04
C ILE A 188 -15.61 11.50 -12.96
N TYR A 189 -15.75 11.85 -14.23
CA TYR A 189 -16.55 11.13 -15.21
C TYR A 189 -15.65 10.59 -16.32
N ALA A 190 -15.94 9.36 -16.76
CA ALA A 190 -15.18 8.66 -17.79
C ALA A 190 -15.22 9.37 -19.16
N ASP A 191 -16.33 10.05 -19.46
CA ASP A 191 -16.52 10.78 -20.71
C ASP A 191 -17.58 11.88 -20.57
N GLN A 192 -17.68 12.73 -21.60
CA GLN A 192 -18.63 13.84 -21.65
C GLN A 192 -20.09 13.35 -21.60
N ALA A 193 -20.41 12.20 -22.21
CA ALA A 193 -21.79 11.72 -22.25
C ALA A 193 -22.28 11.33 -20.85
N THR A 194 -21.41 10.71 -20.05
CA THR A 194 -21.65 10.36 -18.66
C THR A 194 -21.85 11.62 -17.80
N TYR A 195 -21.00 12.64 -17.98
CA TYR A 195 -21.16 13.93 -17.30
C TYR A 195 -22.51 14.60 -17.59
N GLU A 196 -22.92 14.67 -18.87
CA GLU A 196 -24.20 15.29 -19.24
C GLU A 196 -25.41 14.52 -18.68
N LYS A 197 -25.34 13.18 -18.57
CA LYS A 197 -26.37 12.36 -17.93
C LYS A 197 -26.50 12.68 -16.43
N ALA A 198 -25.38 12.70 -15.69
CA ALA A 198 -25.36 13.09 -14.28
C ALA A 198 -25.97 14.49 -14.08
N LYS A 199 -25.54 15.45 -14.90
CA LYS A 199 -26.00 16.84 -14.84
C LYS A 199 -27.50 16.96 -15.12
N ALA A 200 -28.05 16.06 -15.93
CA ALA A 200 -29.48 15.98 -16.21
C ALA A 200 -30.29 15.28 -15.09
N GLY A 201 -29.64 14.83 -14.01
CA GLY A 201 -30.27 14.07 -12.94
C GLY A 201 -30.74 12.68 -13.39
N GLN A 202 -30.16 12.16 -14.47
CA GLN A 202 -30.41 10.78 -14.90
C GLN A 202 -29.51 9.85 -14.10
N ASP A 203 -30.07 8.73 -13.65
CA ASP A 203 -29.28 7.67 -13.03
C ASP A 203 -28.18 7.27 -14.00
N ILE A 204 -26.95 7.48 -13.56
CA ILE A 204 -25.81 6.82 -14.16
C ILE A 204 -25.86 5.44 -13.54
N GLU A 205 -25.96 4.40 -14.36
CA GLU A 205 -25.74 3.02 -13.93
C GLU A 205 -24.35 2.95 -13.30
N ASP A 206 -24.30 3.20 -12.00
CA ASP A 206 -23.26 2.76 -11.12
C ASP A 206 -23.43 1.25 -11.15
N LEU A 207 -22.57 0.56 -11.88
CA LEU A 207 -22.41 -0.87 -11.75
C LEU A 207 -21.82 -1.17 -10.37
N GLN A 208 -22.53 -0.80 -9.30
CA GLN A 208 -22.27 -1.16 -7.92
C GLN A 208 -22.67 -2.62 -7.64
N ASP A 209 -22.92 -3.42 -8.68
CA ASP A 209 -22.99 -4.89 -8.57
C ASP A 209 -21.57 -5.49 -8.62
N ASP A 210 -20.65 -4.91 -7.83
CA ASP A 210 -19.21 -5.20 -7.80
C ASP A 210 -18.88 -6.62 -7.26
N GLU A 211 -19.85 -7.36 -6.74
CA GLU A 211 -19.61 -8.64 -6.07
C GLU A 211 -19.73 -9.86 -7.01
N TYR A 212 -20.53 -9.77 -8.09
CA TYR A 212 -20.79 -10.89 -9.02
C TYR A 212 -19.90 -10.88 -10.26
N VAL A 213 -19.05 -9.87 -10.36
CA VAL A 213 -18.17 -9.61 -11.49
C VAL A 213 -16.75 -9.54 -10.93
N SER A 214 -15.74 -10.03 -11.65
CA SER A 214 -14.35 -9.93 -11.15
C SER A 214 -13.95 -8.47 -10.92
N VAL A 215 -13.04 -8.22 -9.97
CA VAL A 215 -12.56 -6.85 -9.65
C VAL A 215 -12.07 -6.12 -10.91
N ASP A 216 -11.40 -6.84 -11.82
CA ASP A 216 -10.95 -6.30 -13.11
C ASP A 216 -12.10 -5.93 -14.04
N GLU A 217 -13.15 -6.76 -14.11
CA GLU A 217 -14.30 -6.51 -14.96
C GLU A 217 -15.20 -5.41 -14.39
N ALA A 218 -15.32 -5.30 -13.07
CA ALA A 218 -15.97 -4.19 -12.38
C ALA A 218 -15.19 -2.87 -12.60
N ALA A 219 -13.87 -2.88 -12.37
CA ALA A 219 -13.00 -1.72 -12.58
C ALA A 219 -13.00 -1.23 -14.04
N GLY A 220 -13.06 -2.14 -15.01
CA GLY A 220 -13.10 -1.80 -16.44
C GLY A 220 -14.44 -1.20 -16.90
N LYS A 221 -15.53 -1.41 -16.16
CA LYS A 221 -16.87 -0.89 -16.51
C LYS A 221 -17.20 0.43 -15.80
N ARG A 222 -16.53 0.77 -14.71
CA ARG A 222 -16.77 1.99 -13.92
C ARG A 222 -16.77 3.26 -14.76
N LYS A 223 -17.79 4.12 -14.60
CA LYS A 223 -17.93 5.38 -15.36
C LYS A 223 -17.82 6.64 -14.53
N VAL A 224 -17.95 6.54 -13.21
CA VAL A 224 -17.89 7.67 -12.28
C VAL A 224 -16.99 7.33 -11.11
N TRP A 225 -16.16 8.28 -10.71
CA TRP A 225 -15.38 8.23 -9.47
C TRP A 225 -15.74 9.44 -8.63
N THR A 226 -16.06 9.19 -7.36
CA THR A 226 -16.24 10.25 -6.37
C THR A 226 -15.06 10.18 -5.41
N THR A 227 -14.52 11.33 -5.06
CA THR A 227 -13.46 11.42 -4.05
C THR A 227 -13.58 12.71 -3.25
N ASN A 228 -12.86 12.82 -2.14
CA ASN A 228 -12.90 13.98 -1.26
C ASN A 228 -11.52 14.27 -0.63
N ALA A 229 -11.44 15.33 0.17
CA ALA A 229 -10.19 15.71 0.82
C ALA A 229 -9.65 14.67 1.81
N ALA A 230 -10.50 13.84 2.42
CA ALA A 230 -10.04 12.81 3.36
C ALA A 230 -9.31 11.69 2.61
N GLU A 231 -9.93 11.13 1.56
CA GLU A 231 -9.36 10.07 0.72
C GLU A 231 -8.07 10.53 0.02
N LEU A 232 -8.07 11.76 -0.49
CA LEU A 232 -6.92 12.37 -1.16
C LEU A 232 -5.83 12.82 -0.19
N GLN A 233 -6.09 12.75 1.12
CA GLN A 233 -5.27 13.31 2.18
C GLN A 233 -4.91 14.78 1.92
N ALA A 234 -5.87 15.50 1.35
CA ALA A 234 -5.70 16.85 0.85
C ALA A 234 -5.73 17.86 2.01
N ARG A 235 -4.73 18.73 2.09
CA ARG A 235 -4.60 19.73 3.16
C ARG A 235 -4.25 21.09 2.61
N ILE A 236 -4.90 22.12 3.16
CA ILE A 236 -4.51 23.51 2.96
C ILE A 236 -3.55 23.93 4.07
N TYR A 237 -2.35 24.39 3.70
CA TYR A 237 -1.36 24.87 4.67
C TYR A 237 -1.55 26.37 4.91
N SER A 238 -2.62 26.71 5.62
CA SER A 238 -3.03 28.10 5.88
C SER A 238 -1.93 28.96 6.51
N SER A 239 -1.12 28.38 7.41
CA SER A 239 0.01 29.07 8.03
C SER A 239 1.12 29.38 7.03
N GLN A 240 1.38 28.50 6.08
CA GLN A 240 2.37 28.72 5.03
C GLN A 240 1.91 29.80 4.05
N LEU A 241 0.64 29.80 3.65
CA LEU A 241 0.06 30.84 2.80
C LEU A 241 0.08 32.20 3.50
N ALA A 242 -0.26 32.25 4.79
CA ALA A 242 -0.19 33.47 5.60
C ALA A 242 1.25 33.99 5.78
N GLU A 243 2.22 33.09 5.96
CA GLU A 243 3.63 33.45 6.02
C GLU A 243 4.13 33.97 4.66
N GLN A 244 3.76 33.32 3.55
CA GLN A 244 4.07 33.82 2.20
C GLN A 244 3.51 35.23 2.00
N ALA A 245 2.26 35.48 2.41
CA ALA A 245 1.64 36.80 2.37
C ALA A 245 2.40 37.82 3.22
N TYR A 246 2.86 37.42 4.40
CA TYR A 246 3.69 38.25 5.27
C TYR A 246 5.06 38.54 4.63
N GLN A 247 5.65 37.62 3.88
CA GLN A 247 6.94 37.84 3.23
C GLN A 247 6.88 38.72 1.99
N VAL A 248 5.71 38.96 1.39
CA VAL A 248 5.53 39.90 0.28
C VAL A 248 6.07 41.27 0.68
N GLY A 249 6.97 41.83 -0.12
CA GLY A 249 7.52 43.15 0.15
C GLY A 249 8.64 43.20 1.21
N ARG A 250 8.94 42.07 1.85
CA ARG A 250 10.07 41.84 2.76
C ARG A 250 11.14 41.05 2.02
N ASP A 251 11.15 39.74 2.20
CA ASP A 251 12.09 38.82 1.54
C ASP A 251 11.64 38.49 0.11
N ASN A 252 10.32 38.51 -0.16
CA ASN A 252 9.76 38.27 -1.49
C ASN A 252 9.60 39.60 -2.26
N GLY A 253 10.55 39.88 -3.16
CA GLY A 253 10.52 41.00 -4.11
C GLY A 253 10.75 42.40 -3.52
N GLY A 254 10.96 42.49 -2.20
CA GLY A 254 11.35 43.72 -1.49
C GLY A 254 10.45 44.92 -1.76
N MET A 255 11.02 46.14 -1.71
CA MET A 255 10.22 47.37 -1.83
C MET A 255 9.47 47.50 -3.16
N GLY A 256 9.90 46.81 -4.21
CA GLY A 256 9.19 46.72 -5.50
C GLY A 256 7.90 45.92 -5.40
N ALA A 257 7.95 44.70 -4.86
CA ALA A 257 6.76 43.88 -4.64
C ALA A 257 5.77 44.56 -3.69
N ARG A 258 6.28 45.27 -2.67
CA ARG A 258 5.44 46.07 -1.77
C ARG A 258 4.67 47.19 -2.49
N MET A 259 5.36 47.97 -3.33
CA MET A 259 4.70 49.02 -4.11
C MET A 259 3.71 48.45 -5.14
N SER A 260 4.02 47.27 -5.69
CA SER A 260 3.13 46.54 -6.59
C SER A 260 1.87 46.08 -5.87
N ALA A 261 1.99 45.43 -4.71
CA ALA A 261 0.86 44.98 -3.91
C ALA A 261 -0.11 46.13 -3.63
N GLN A 262 0.42 47.29 -3.21
CA GLN A 262 -0.40 48.45 -2.88
C GLN A 262 -1.08 49.11 -4.10
N THR A 263 -0.50 49.01 -5.30
CA THR A 263 -1.02 49.70 -6.50
C THR A 263 -1.83 48.80 -7.44
N LEU A 264 -1.46 47.53 -7.54
CA LEU A 264 -2.02 46.56 -8.48
C LEU A 264 -2.67 45.35 -7.79
N GLY A 265 -2.49 45.20 -6.47
CA GLY A 265 -2.78 43.95 -5.78
C GLY A 265 -1.60 42.98 -5.88
N TYR A 266 -1.50 42.08 -4.90
CA TYR A 266 -0.61 40.93 -4.91
C TYR A 266 -1.39 39.72 -4.42
N ASP A 267 -1.77 38.86 -5.35
CA ASP A 267 -2.62 37.72 -5.07
C ASP A 267 -1.75 36.46 -4.93
N ILE A 268 -1.90 35.78 -3.80
CA ILE A 268 -1.31 34.48 -3.54
C ILE A 268 -2.38 33.43 -3.80
N GLU A 269 -2.11 32.54 -4.73
CA GLU A 269 -3.03 31.47 -5.08
C GLU A 269 -3.07 30.42 -3.96
N PRO A 270 -4.25 30.09 -3.41
CA PRO A 270 -4.36 29.03 -2.43
C PRO A 270 -4.00 27.70 -3.11
N THR A 271 -3.05 26.97 -2.53
CA THR A 271 -2.62 25.68 -3.05
C THR A 271 -2.97 24.58 -2.06
N LEU A 272 -3.48 23.47 -2.59
CA LEU A 272 -3.82 22.29 -1.83
C LEU A 272 -2.68 21.28 -1.98
N GLN A 273 -2.13 20.80 -0.87
CA GLN A 273 -1.24 19.66 -0.93
C GLN A 273 -2.09 18.40 -0.96
N ILE A 274 -1.95 17.62 -2.03
CA ILE A 274 -2.63 16.34 -2.21
C ILE A 274 -1.57 15.24 -2.21
N SER A 275 -1.88 14.09 -1.61
CA SER A 275 -0.96 12.94 -1.58
C SER A 275 -0.71 12.40 -2.99
N ASP A 276 0.58 12.25 -3.34
CA ASP A 276 0.99 11.65 -4.62
C ASP A 276 0.47 10.22 -4.77
N SER A 277 0.47 9.46 -3.67
CA SER A 277 -0.01 8.08 -3.68
C SER A 277 -1.53 8.00 -3.86
N ALA A 278 -2.28 8.93 -3.27
CA ALA A 278 -3.74 8.97 -3.43
C ALA A 278 -4.13 9.36 -4.87
N ILE A 279 -3.44 10.34 -5.46
CA ILE A 279 -3.61 10.70 -6.87
C ILE A 279 -3.26 9.52 -7.78
N GLU A 280 -2.17 8.79 -7.50
CA GLU A 280 -1.80 7.64 -8.33
C GLU A 280 -2.82 6.51 -8.24
N ARG A 281 -3.37 6.21 -7.05
CA ARG A 281 -4.44 5.20 -6.87
C ARG A 281 -5.69 5.58 -7.66
N LEU A 282 -6.14 6.82 -7.53
CA LEU A 282 -7.31 7.33 -8.25
C LEU A 282 -7.08 7.34 -9.78
N ALA A 283 -5.95 7.87 -10.24
CA ALA A 283 -5.60 7.91 -11.66
C ALA A 283 -5.52 6.50 -12.25
N SER A 284 -4.88 5.56 -11.55
CA SER A 284 -4.78 4.16 -11.99
C SER A 284 -6.16 3.49 -12.09
N SER A 285 -7.07 3.81 -11.18
CA SER A 285 -8.46 3.34 -11.24
C SER A 285 -9.19 3.87 -12.47
N ILE A 286 -8.96 5.14 -12.82
CA ILE A 286 -9.53 5.75 -14.04
C ILE A 286 -8.89 5.13 -15.30
N ASP A 287 -7.56 4.94 -15.29
CA ASP A 287 -6.81 4.34 -16.40
C ASP A 287 -7.30 2.93 -16.75
N ARG A 288 -7.72 2.13 -15.76
CA ARG A 288 -8.32 0.80 -15.99
C ARG A 288 -9.63 0.85 -16.78
N SER A 289 -10.40 1.93 -16.66
CA SER A 289 -11.69 2.08 -17.35
C SER A 289 -11.56 2.76 -18.72
N ILE A 290 -10.83 3.87 -18.81
CA ILE A 290 -10.79 4.71 -20.03
C ILE A 290 -9.44 4.72 -20.74
N GLY A 291 -8.41 4.15 -20.11
CA GLY A 291 -7.04 4.17 -20.59
C GLY A 291 -6.58 2.83 -21.16
N LYS A 292 -5.27 2.77 -21.36
CA LYS A 292 -4.49 1.55 -21.59
C LYS A 292 -3.13 1.80 -20.95
N PRO A 293 -2.79 1.17 -19.82
CA PRO A 293 -1.52 1.41 -19.16
C PRO A 293 -0.33 1.23 -20.12
N HIS A 294 0.68 2.10 -19.97
CA HIS A 294 1.96 1.85 -20.63
C HIS A 294 2.69 0.69 -19.93
N GLU A 295 3.50 -0.02 -20.69
CA GLU A 295 4.40 -1.06 -20.19
C GLU A 295 5.83 -0.54 -20.38
N ASP A 296 6.56 -0.30 -19.31
CA ASP A 296 7.97 0.12 -19.39
C ASP A 296 8.88 -1.02 -19.87
N CYS A 297 10.02 -0.69 -20.48
CA CYS A 297 11.09 -1.68 -20.61
C CYS A 297 11.64 -1.98 -19.22
N ASP A 298 11.81 -3.27 -18.92
CA ASP A 298 12.30 -3.76 -17.63
C ASP A 298 13.36 -4.86 -17.84
N VAL A 299 13.81 -5.47 -16.75
CA VAL A 299 14.73 -6.59 -16.72
C VAL A 299 14.03 -7.83 -16.18
N VAL A 300 14.16 -8.94 -16.89
CA VAL A 300 13.74 -10.27 -16.45
C VAL A 300 14.93 -11.21 -16.40
N PHE A 301 14.86 -12.24 -15.57
CA PHE A 301 15.92 -13.23 -15.43
C PHE A 301 15.55 -14.51 -16.18
N VAL A 302 16.39 -14.91 -17.13
CA VAL A 302 16.24 -16.17 -17.88
C VAL A 302 17.54 -16.94 -17.72
N ASP A 303 17.46 -18.14 -17.14
CA ASP A 303 18.62 -19.00 -16.85
C ASP A 303 19.74 -18.30 -16.07
N GLY A 304 19.38 -17.35 -15.19
CA GLY A 304 20.30 -16.60 -14.35
C GLY A 304 20.98 -15.40 -15.01
N GLU A 305 20.54 -15.03 -16.22
CA GLU A 305 20.99 -13.83 -16.92
C GLU A 305 19.88 -12.77 -16.97
N ALA A 306 20.24 -11.52 -16.66
CA ALA A 306 19.37 -10.37 -16.82
C ALA A 306 19.17 -10.05 -18.32
N GLN A 307 17.91 -10.02 -18.76
CA GLN A 307 17.50 -9.73 -20.14
C GLN A 307 16.42 -8.64 -20.16
N VAL A 308 16.37 -7.86 -21.23
CA VAL A 308 15.47 -6.71 -21.34
C VAL A 308 14.11 -7.12 -21.91
N THR A 309 13.02 -6.65 -21.31
CA THR A 309 11.66 -6.78 -21.84
C THR A 309 11.33 -5.69 -22.86
N GLU A 310 10.29 -5.91 -23.68
CA GLU A 310 9.80 -4.90 -24.60
C GLU A 310 8.76 -4.00 -23.93
N GLY A 311 9.01 -2.70 -23.92
CA GLY A 311 8.02 -1.71 -23.49
C GLY A 311 6.99 -1.39 -24.57
N LYS A 312 5.79 -0.99 -24.15
CA LYS A 312 4.68 -0.55 -25.00
C LYS A 312 4.12 0.77 -24.49
N SER A 313 4.00 1.76 -25.37
CA SER A 313 3.28 2.98 -25.03
C SER A 313 1.81 2.71 -24.74
N GLY A 314 1.25 3.51 -23.82
CA GLY A 314 -0.13 3.44 -23.38
C GLY A 314 -0.88 4.75 -23.63
N ARG A 315 -2.07 4.84 -23.03
CA ARG A 315 -2.84 6.07 -22.86
C ARG A 315 -3.35 6.14 -21.44
N GLU A 316 -3.07 7.23 -20.76
CA GLU A 316 -3.36 7.36 -19.33
C GLU A 316 -3.80 8.78 -19.00
N VAL A 317 -4.52 8.93 -17.90
CA VAL A 317 -4.85 10.23 -17.33
C VAL A 317 -3.58 10.89 -16.84
N ASN A 318 -3.44 12.17 -17.17
CA ASN A 318 -2.33 12.99 -16.72
C ASN A 318 -2.47 13.31 -15.23
N ARG A 319 -1.61 12.73 -14.38
CA ARG A 319 -1.67 12.88 -12.91
C ARG A 319 -1.58 14.34 -12.46
N VAL A 320 -0.82 15.18 -13.17
CA VAL A 320 -0.67 16.60 -12.84
C VAL A 320 -1.96 17.33 -13.16
N THR A 321 -2.48 17.16 -14.37
CA THR A 321 -3.74 17.80 -14.79
C THR A 321 -4.92 17.35 -13.93
N LEU A 322 -5.00 16.05 -13.60
CA LEU A 322 -6.04 15.52 -12.71
C LEU A 322 -5.95 16.14 -11.32
N ARG A 323 -4.74 16.22 -10.74
CA ARG A 323 -4.51 16.85 -9.44
C ARG A 323 -4.95 18.32 -9.43
N ASP A 324 -4.55 19.08 -10.45
CA ASP A 324 -4.88 20.50 -10.55
C ASP A 324 -6.40 20.71 -10.67
N ALA A 325 -7.08 19.89 -11.46
CA ALA A 325 -8.54 19.92 -11.60
C ALA A 325 -9.25 19.57 -10.27
N ILE A 326 -8.78 18.53 -9.56
CA ILE A 326 -9.29 18.15 -8.24
C ILE A 326 -9.09 19.27 -7.21
N ALA A 327 -7.89 19.87 -7.18
CA ALA A 327 -7.59 20.96 -6.27
C ALA A 327 -8.52 22.16 -6.51
N ALA A 328 -8.79 22.50 -7.78
CA ALA A 328 -9.73 23.56 -8.14
C ALA A 328 -11.16 23.26 -7.67
N GLN A 329 -11.62 22.01 -7.78
CA GLN A 329 -12.94 21.57 -7.28
C GLN A 329 -13.03 21.71 -5.74
N LEU A 330 -12.06 21.16 -5.01
CA LEU A 330 -12.04 21.22 -3.53
C LEU A 330 -11.93 22.65 -2.98
N LEU A 331 -11.26 23.55 -3.70
CA LEU A 331 -11.17 24.97 -3.33
C LEU A 331 -12.42 25.77 -3.73
N GLY A 332 -13.35 25.18 -4.49
CA GLY A 332 -14.52 25.85 -5.05
C GLY A 332 -14.14 26.93 -6.09
N GLN A 333 -13.08 26.67 -6.85
CA GLN A 333 -12.55 27.53 -7.90
C GLN A 333 -12.89 27.02 -9.31
N ALA A 334 -13.41 25.80 -9.43
CA ALA A 334 -13.86 25.24 -10.70
C ALA A 334 -15.15 25.91 -11.20
N GLU A 335 -15.30 26.02 -12.52
CA GLU A 335 -16.51 26.58 -13.16
C GLU A 335 -17.64 25.55 -13.33
N GLU A 336 -17.30 24.26 -13.41
CA GLU A 336 -18.22 23.14 -13.61
C GLU A 336 -18.25 22.25 -12.35
N ASP A 337 -19.37 21.59 -12.06
CA ASP A 337 -19.56 20.71 -10.89
C ASP A 337 -19.05 19.27 -11.14
N GLY A 338 -17.86 19.14 -11.74
CA GLY A 338 -17.26 17.84 -12.07
C GLY A 338 -16.02 17.91 -12.94
N ILE A 339 -15.37 16.76 -13.11
CA ILE A 339 -14.17 16.59 -13.95
C ILE A 339 -14.45 15.53 -15.00
N VAL A 340 -14.28 15.85 -16.29
CA VAL A 340 -14.28 14.82 -17.34
C VAL A 340 -12.84 14.34 -17.54
N ALA A 341 -12.57 13.08 -17.20
CA ALA A 341 -11.26 12.49 -17.34
C ALA A 341 -10.91 12.29 -18.83
N ALA A 342 -9.64 12.48 -19.17
CA ALA A 342 -9.14 12.29 -20.53
C ALA A 342 -7.83 11.50 -20.50
N ALA A 343 -7.81 10.36 -21.18
CA ALA A 343 -6.59 9.59 -21.38
C ALA A 343 -5.75 10.21 -22.51
N GLU A 344 -4.53 10.64 -22.17
CA GLU A 344 -3.54 11.23 -23.07
C GLU A 344 -2.51 10.17 -23.49
N ASP A 345 -1.70 10.44 -24.52
CA ASP A 345 -0.63 9.53 -24.93
C ASP A 345 0.41 9.39 -23.81
N ALA A 346 0.63 8.16 -23.32
CA ALA A 346 1.58 7.83 -22.28
C ALA A 346 2.77 7.06 -22.89
N PRO A 347 3.89 7.73 -23.23
CA PRO A 347 5.08 7.04 -23.70
C PRO A 347 5.71 6.21 -22.58
N ILE A 348 6.49 5.19 -22.96
CA ILE A 348 7.32 4.46 -21.99
C ILE A 348 8.25 5.44 -21.24
N ARG A 349 8.33 5.27 -19.93
CA ARG A 349 9.19 6.02 -19.00
C ARG A 349 10.60 5.44 -19.03
N ILE A 350 10.75 4.12 -19.12
CA ILE A 350 12.04 3.43 -19.26
C ILE A 350 12.23 2.95 -20.69
N THR A 351 13.28 3.43 -21.36
CA THR A 351 13.62 2.99 -22.71
C THR A 351 14.36 1.66 -22.71
N LYS A 352 14.38 1.00 -23.88
CA LYS A 352 15.15 -0.24 -24.07
C LYS A 352 16.65 -0.04 -23.78
N GLU A 353 17.21 1.11 -24.16
CA GLU A 353 18.62 1.44 -23.90
C GLU A 353 18.89 1.61 -22.40
N ALA A 354 17.97 2.24 -21.66
CA ALA A 354 18.08 2.41 -20.21
C ALA A 354 18.00 1.06 -19.49
N ALA A 355 17.00 0.23 -19.81
CA ALA A 355 16.87 -1.12 -19.27
C ALA A 355 18.08 -2.00 -19.63
N GLN A 356 18.61 -1.91 -20.86
CA GLN A 356 19.81 -2.65 -21.27
C GLN A 356 21.04 -2.26 -20.45
N ALA A 357 21.23 -0.97 -20.15
CA ALA A 357 22.33 -0.54 -19.31
C ALA A 357 22.24 -1.14 -17.89
N VAL A 358 21.02 -1.30 -17.36
CA VAL A 358 20.78 -1.96 -16.06
C VAL A 358 21.04 -3.46 -16.14
N ALA A 359 20.52 -4.15 -17.15
CA ALA A 359 20.77 -5.57 -17.38
C ALA A 359 22.27 -5.89 -17.52
N ASP A 360 23.00 -5.08 -18.29
CA ASP A 360 24.45 -5.22 -18.47
C ASP A 360 25.20 -5.03 -17.14
N ARG A 361 24.78 -4.07 -16.32
CA ARG A 361 25.35 -3.83 -14.98
C ARG A 361 25.06 -5.00 -14.04
N ILE A 362 23.83 -5.53 -14.01
CA ILE A 362 23.46 -6.69 -13.20
C ILE A 362 24.34 -7.89 -13.58
N ASN A 363 24.36 -8.24 -14.87
CA ASN A 363 25.13 -9.36 -15.39
C ASN A 363 26.62 -9.24 -15.04
N ALA A 364 27.19 -8.04 -15.17
CA ALA A 364 28.59 -7.79 -14.78
C ALA A 364 28.80 -7.85 -13.25
N GLY A 365 27.83 -7.39 -12.47
CA GLY A 365 27.85 -7.37 -11.00
C GLY A 365 27.81 -8.77 -10.39
N ILE A 366 27.02 -9.68 -10.96
CA ILE A 366 26.83 -11.05 -10.43
C ILE A 366 27.66 -12.13 -11.13
N ALA A 367 28.43 -11.77 -12.17
CA ALA A 367 29.17 -12.71 -13.02
C ALA A 367 30.06 -13.72 -12.27
N TYR A 368 30.56 -13.34 -11.09
CA TYR A 368 31.44 -14.19 -10.27
C TYR A 368 30.71 -14.93 -9.15
N GLY A 369 29.41 -14.71 -8.94
CA GLY A 369 28.68 -15.14 -7.75
C GLY A 369 29.17 -14.44 -6.47
N ALA A 370 28.89 -15.00 -5.30
CA ALA A 370 29.41 -14.54 -4.01
C ALA A 370 29.63 -15.74 -3.06
N THR A 371 30.56 -15.61 -2.11
CA THR A 371 30.76 -16.59 -1.04
C THR A 371 30.33 -15.98 0.29
N PHE A 372 29.42 -16.61 1.00
CA PHE A 372 29.01 -16.24 2.35
C PHE A 372 29.66 -17.18 3.38
N THR A 373 30.14 -16.63 4.49
CA THR A 373 30.77 -17.40 5.56
C THR A 373 30.17 -17.06 6.92
N PHE A 374 29.82 -18.09 7.69
CA PHE A 374 29.28 -17.96 9.04
C PHE A 374 29.72 -19.14 9.90
N GLU A 375 30.46 -18.87 10.99
CA GLU A 375 30.90 -19.89 11.98
C GLU A 375 31.48 -21.19 11.39
N GLY A 376 32.24 -21.07 10.29
CA GLY A 376 32.86 -22.21 9.61
C GLY A 376 31.96 -22.92 8.58
N THR A 377 30.69 -22.52 8.48
CA THR A 377 29.82 -22.84 7.34
C THR A 377 30.10 -21.87 6.20
N THR A 378 30.03 -22.37 4.96
CA THR A 378 30.23 -21.58 3.75
C THR A 378 29.13 -21.90 2.76
N TRP A 379 28.55 -20.86 2.17
CA TRP A 379 27.66 -20.97 1.01
C TRP A 379 28.26 -20.24 -0.17
N ASP A 380 28.47 -20.96 -1.27
CA ASP A 380 28.93 -20.41 -2.54
C ASP A 380 27.75 -20.15 -3.47
N ALA A 381 27.18 -18.94 -3.41
CA ALA A 381 26.14 -18.50 -4.33
C ALA A 381 26.70 -18.31 -5.75
N SER A 382 26.08 -18.95 -6.72
CA SER A 382 26.33 -18.76 -8.16
C SER A 382 25.67 -17.48 -8.67
N SER A 383 25.96 -17.08 -9.91
CA SER A 383 25.24 -15.97 -10.56
C SER A 383 23.74 -16.27 -10.66
N TYR A 384 23.38 -17.54 -10.87
CA TYR A 384 21.98 -17.99 -10.90
C TYR A 384 21.31 -17.76 -9.54
N ASP A 385 21.96 -18.19 -8.44
CA ASP A 385 21.44 -17.97 -7.09
C ASP A 385 21.29 -16.47 -6.77
N LEU A 386 22.25 -15.65 -7.21
CA LEU A 386 22.18 -14.19 -7.02
C LEU A 386 21.08 -13.55 -7.85
N SER A 387 20.87 -14.00 -9.09
CA SER A 387 19.86 -13.44 -9.99
C SER A 387 18.44 -13.60 -9.48
N ASP A 388 18.16 -14.73 -8.81
CA ASP A 388 16.85 -15.02 -8.22
C ASP A 388 16.49 -14.06 -7.08
N MET A 389 17.50 -13.45 -6.46
CA MET A 389 17.34 -12.51 -5.35
C MET A 389 17.22 -11.04 -5.79
N ILE A 390 17.27 -10.73 -7.09
CA ILE A 390 17.30 -9.34 -7.59
C ILE A 390 15.92 -8.92 -8.07
N GLU A 391 15.52 -7.72 -7.65
CA GLU A 391 14.36 -6.99 -8.17
C GLU A 391 14.80 -5.73 -8.91
N THR A 392 13.92 -5.22 -9.77
CA THR A 392 14.04 -3.91 -10.40
C THR A 392 12.88 -3.00 -10.03
N LYS A 393 13.17 -1.71 -9.85
CA LYS A 393 12.17 -0.69 -9.53
C LYS A 393 12.37 0.56 -10.36
N THR A 394 11.27 1.07 -10.91
CA THR A 394 11.24 2.36 -11.59
C THR A 394 11.16 3.48 -10.56
N THR A 395 12.14 4.38 -10.56
CA THR A 395 12.23 5.54 -9.65
C THR A 395 12.33 6.83 -10.44
N THR A 396 11.98 7.96 -9.81
CA THR A 396 12.15 9.29 -10.39
C THR A 396 13.32 9.99 -9.70
N SER A 397 14.24 10.53 -10.49
CA SER A 397 15.35 11.33 -9.97
C SER A 397 14.90 12.72 -9.49
N VAL A 398 15.75 13.42 -8.74
CA VAL A 398 15.48 14.79 -8.27
C VAL A 398 15.17 15.76 -9.42
N ASP A 399 15.71 15.50 -10.61
CA ASP A 399 15.50 16.32 -11.80
C ASP A 399 14.24 15.91 -12.60
N GLY A 400 13.46 14.93 -12.12
CA GLY A 400 12.23 14.46 -12.76
C GLY A 400 12.44 13.38 -13.84
N GLU A 401 13.67 12.92 -14.09
CA GLU A 401 13.93 11.83 -15.03
C GLU A 401 13.69 10.46 -14.38
N TRP A 402 12.95 9.60 -15.07
CA TRP A 402 12.72 8.21 -14.69
C TRP A 402 13.96 7.33 -14.86
N LYS A 403 14.18 6.41 -13.94
CA LYS A 403 15.30 5.47 -13.93
C LYS A 403 14.84 4.10 -13.48
N LEU A 404 15.50 3.06 -13.99
CA LEU A 404 15.35 1.70 -13.52
C LEU A 404 16.52 1.38 -12.59
N GLU A 405 16.22 1.03 -11.35
CA GLU A 405 17.21 0.68 -10.32
C GLU A 405 17.08 -0.80 -9.98
N ALA A 406 18.22 -1.44 -9.70
CA ALA A 406 18.27 -2.85 -9.36
C ALA A 406 18.79 -2.99 -7.93
N SER A 407 18.09 -3.79 -7.13
CA SER A 407 18.43 -4.10 -5.75
C SER A 407 18.20 -5.58 -5.49
N TYR A 408 18.80 -6.10 -4.43
CA TYR A 408 18.31 -7.36 -3.89
C TYR A 408 16.97 -7.14 -3.19
N ASP A 409 15.98 -8.00 -3.47
CA ASP A 409 14.78 -8.10 -2.64
C ASP A 409 15.25 -8.43 -1.22
N GLU A 410 15.12 -7.47 -0.30
CA GLU A 410 15.72 -7.59 1.01
C GLU A 410 15.16 -8.80 1.78
N SER A 411 13.85 -9.01 1.71
CA SER A 411 13.17 -10.08 2.43
C SER A 411 13.56 -11.45 1.85
N TYR A 412 13.47 -11.59 0.52
CA TYR A 412 13.80 -12.84 -0.14
C TYR A 412 15.29 -13.17 -0.05
N ALA A 413 16.17 -12.19 -0.26
CA ALA A 413 17.62 -12.38 -0.16
C ALA A 413 18.04 -12.79 1.25
N LYS A 414 17.49 -12.17 2.30
CA LYS A 414 17.73 -12.58 3.70
C LYS A 414 17.33 -14.04 3.92
N ALA A 415 16.13 -14.43 3.47
CA ALA A 415 15.63 -15.79 3.62
C ALA A 415 16.54 -16.82 2.92
N ILE A 416 16.97 -16.53 1.69
CA ILE A 416 17.86 -17.42 0.92
C ILE A 416 19.26 -17.52 1.55
N VAL A 417 19.87 -16.39 1.94
CA VAL A 417 21.17 -16.38 2.64
C VAL A 417 21.07 -17.18 3.93
N LEU A 418 20.02 -16.96 4.72
CA LEU A 418 19.80 -17.65 5.98
C LEU A 418 19.57 -19.15 5.81
N LYS A 419 18.78 -19.55 4.80
CA LYS A 419 18.53 -20.96 4.48
C LYS A 419 19.81 -21.73 4.17
N ASN A 420 20.73 -21.09 3.46
CA ASN A 420 21.98 -21.73 3.02
C ASN A 420 23.13 -21.62 4.04
N LEU A 421 23.05 -20.69 4.99
CA LEU A 421 23.97 -20.62 6.11
C LEU A 421 23.40 -21.42 7.28
N ASN A 422 24.07 -22.50 7.66
CA ASN A 422 23.69 -23.23 8.87
C ASN A 422 23.80 -22.31 10.09
N SER A 423 22.67 -21.95 10.66
CA SER A 423 22.62 -21.43 12.01
C SER A 423 22.92 -22.56 12.99
N THR A 424 23.71 -22.29 14.02
CA THR A 424 24.11 -23.28 15.03
C THR A 424 23.08 -23.41 16.17
N TYR A 425 21.94 -22.71 16.07
CA TYR A 425 20.86 -22.85 17.04
C TYR A 425 20.23 -24.24 16.94
N ASN A 426 19.86 -24.79 18.09
CA ASN A 426 19.20 -26.08 18.14
C ASN A 426 17.79 -25.96 17.53
N LYS A 427 17.65 -26.25 16.24
CA LYS A 427 16.37 -26.26 15.51
C LYS A 427 15.36 -27.27 16.08
N GLN A 428 15.82 -28.25 16.85
CA GLN A 428 14.94 -29.26 17.43
C GLN A 428 14.41 -28.80 18.79
N ASN A 429 13.08 -28.73 18.90
CA ASN A 429 12.32 -28.39 20.10
C ASN A 429 12.48 -26.93 20.56
N VAL A 430 12.53 -25.99 19.62
CA VAL A 430 12.35 -24.57 19.97
C VAL A 430 10.89 -24.32 20.27
N LYS A 431 10.62 -23.67 21.41
CA LYS A 431 9.31 -23.07 21.71
C LYS A 431 9.37 -21.59 21.31
N VAL A 432 8.37 -21.16 20.54
CA VAL A 432 8.10 -19.78 20.19
C VAL A 432 6.72 -19.42 20.72
N GLU A 433 6.66 -18.29 21.43
CA GLU A 433 5.43 -17.72 21.95
C GLU A 433 5.36 -16.24 21.55
N PHE A 434 4.16 -15.79 21.18
CA PHE A 434 3.91 -14.36 20.96
C PHE A 434 3.33 -13.73 22.23
N VAL A 435 3.77 -12.52 22.53
CA VAL A 435 3.29 -11.74 23.68
C VAL A 435 2.88 -10.35 23.21
N LYS A 436 1.58 -10.06 23.33
CA LYS A 436 0.98 -8.76 23.05
C LYS A 436 1.00 -7.87 24.30
N SER A 437 1.44 -6.62 24.15
CA SER A 437 1.46 -5.60 25.19
C SER A 437 0.94 -4.28 24.63
N GLY A 438 -0.36 -4.03 24.78
CA GLY A 438 -1.04 -2.99 24.00
C GLY A 438 -1.11 -3.43 22.54
N ASP A 439 -0.68 -2.57 21.62
CA ASP A 439 -0.64 -2.87 20.19
C ASP A 439 0.68 -3.50 19.73
N GLU A 440 1.70 -3.53 20.60
CA GLU A 440 3.00 -4.11 20.29
C GLU A 440 3.01 -5.63 20.54
N VAL A 441 3.56 -6.39 19.59
CA VAL A 441 3.75 -7.84 19.71
C VAL A 441 5.25 -8.15 19.72
N SER A 442 5.67 -8.95 20.70
CA SER A 442 7.04 -9.44 20.82
C SER A 442 7.09 -10.97 20.74
N VAL A 443 8.25 -11.48 20.32
CA VAL A 443 8.52 -12.91 20.19
C VAL A 443 9.37 -13.36 21.36
N LYS A 444 8.91 -14.38 22.07
CA LYS A 444 9.69 -15.09 23.11
C LYS A 444 10.10 -16.46 22.62
N THR A 445 11.29 -16.88 23.04
CA THR A 445 11.80 -18.21 22.69
C THR A 445 12.76 -18.76 23.74
N ASP A 446 12.85 -20.08 23.83
CA ASP A 446 13.88 -20.81 24.56
C ASP A 446 15.08 -21.20 23.69
N ALA A 447 15.11 -20.79 22.41
CA ALA A 447 16.23 -21.02 21.52
C ALA A 447 17.52 -20.43 22.09
N THR A 448 18.60 -21.20 21.98
CA THR A 448 19.95 -20.79 22.39
C THR A 448 20.93 -20.97 21.24
N GLY A 449 22.00 -20.17 21.23
CA GLY A 449 23.03 -20.19 20.18
C GLY A 449 23.25 -18.82 19.55
N THR A 450 23.91 -18.82 18.40
CA THR A 450 24.22 -17.64 17.60
C THR A 450 23.44 -17.62 16.29
N MET A 451 22.93 -16.45 15.93
CA MET A 451 22.20 -16.20 14.68
C MET A 451 23.05 -15.37 13.73
N PRO A 452 23.05 -15.68 12.43
CA PRO A 452 23.70 -14.85 11.42
C PRO A 452 22.92 -13.54 11.22
N GLU A 453 23.63 -12.41 11.20
CA GLU A 453 23.08 -11.09 10.92
C GLU A 453 22.97 -10.87 9.40
N VAL A 454 22.02 -11.55 8.77
CA VAL A 454 21.89 -11.61 7.30
C VAL A 454 21.55 -10.26 6.66
N GLY A 455 20.84 -9.35 7.34
CA GLY A 455 20.55 -8.01 6.81
C GLY A 455 21.80 -7.21 6.44
N LYS A 456 22.84 -7.23 7.31
CA LYS A 456 24.13 -6.59 7.02
C LYS A 456 24.86 -7.29 5.87
N ALA A 457 24.69 -8.61 5.74
CA ALA A 457 25.29 -9.39 4.65
C ALA A 457 24.66 -9.03 3.29
N VAL A 458 23.34 -8.85 3.22
CA VAL A 458 22.64 -8.42 2.00
C VAL A 458 23.03 -7.00 1.59
N VAL A 459 23.13 -6.06 2.54
CA VAL A 459 23.68 -4.72 2.25
C VAL A 459 25.09 -4.82 1.69
N LYS A 460 25.93 -5.71 2.24
CA LYS A 460 27.28 -5.91 1.74
C LYS A 460 27.32 -6.57 0.36
N LEU A 461 26.38 -7.48 0.09
CA LEU A 461 26.19 -8.10 -1.21
C LEU A 461 25.87 -7.04 -2.27
N GLN A 462 24.92 -6.13 -2.01
CA GLN A 462 24.60 -4.98 -2.88
C GLN A 462 25.86 -4.17 -3.21
N GLU A 463 26.61 -3.73 -2.19
CA GLU A 463 27.82 -2.92 -2.35
C GLU A 463 28.91 -3.60 -3.20
N LEU A 464 29.07 -4.92 -3.07
CA LEU A 464 30.12 -5.69 -3.72
C LEU A 464 29.72 -6.23 -5.10
N THR A 465 28.43 -6.18 -5.45
CA THR A 465 27.89 -6.70 -6.71
C THR A 465 27.20 -5.60 -7.52
N LEU A 466 25.95 -5.26 -7.24
CA LEU A 466 25.12 -4.34 -8.04
C LEU A 466 25.61 -2.89 -8.05
N ASP A 467 26.29 -2.44 -6.99
CA ASP A 467 26.88 -1.10 -6.91
C ASP A 467 28.34 -1.08 -7.44
N ALA A 468 28.85 -2.22 -7.87
CA ALA A 468 30.23 -2.40 -8.29
C ALA A 468 30.33 -3.19 -9.60
N THR A 469 31.57 -3.46 -10.02
CA THR A 469 31.85 -4.45 -11.06
C THR A 469 33.00 -5.30 -10.54
N PRO A 470 32.70 -6.40 -9.84
CA PRO A 470 33.73 -7.20 -9.21
C PRO A 470 34.67 -7.79 -10.26
N SER A 471 35.96 -7.92 -9.93
CA SER A 471 36.95 -8.59 -10.77
C SER A 471 37.23 -10.04 -10.35
N SER A 472 36.58 -10.49 -9.28
CA SER A 472 36.70 -11.81 -8.66
C SER A 472 35.50 -12.07 -7.76
N LYS A 473 35.23 -13.33 -7.40
CA LYS A 473 34.17 -13.69 -6.46
C LYS A 473 34.38 -13.00 -5.10
N PRO A 474 33.47 -12.12 -4.64
CA PRO A 474 33.54 -11.51 -3.31
C PRO A 474 33.26 -12.54 -2.20
N THR A 475 33.87 -12.32 -1.03
CA THR A 475 33.58 -13.05 0.21
C THR A 475 32.90 -12.13 1.21
N ILE A 476 31.76 -12.56 1.74
CA ILE A 476 30.90 -11.82 2.67
C ILE A 476 30.91 -12.57 3.99
N GLU A 477 31.66 -12.04 4.95
CA GLU A 477 31.67 -12.54 6.33
C GLU A 477 30.38 -12.11 7.05
N VAL A 478 29.56 -13.07 7.43
CA VAL A 478 28.31 -12.83 8.15
C VAL A 478 28.61 -12.81 9.65
N SER A 479 28.24 -11.71 10.31
CA SER A 479 28.43 -11.56 11.76
C SER A 479 27.39 -12.37 12.53
N GLY A 480 27.72 -12.80 13.76
CA GLY A 480 26.81 -13.55 14.62
C GLY A 480 26.42 -12.79 15.88
N THR A 481 25.17 -12.93 16.29
CA THR A 481 24.65 -12.37 17.56
C THR A 481 23.96 -13.48 18.38
N GLN A 482 24.08 -13.41 19.70
CA GLN A 482 23.41 -14.36 20.61
C GLN A 482 21.89 -14.18 20.54
N ILE A 483 21.15 -15.29 20.50
CA ILE A 483 19.68 -15.26 20.51
C ILE A 483 19.19 -14.63 21.82
N PRO A 484 18.47 -13.50 21.79
CA PRO A 484 17.84 -12.96 22.98
C PRO A 484 16.58 -13.78 23.33
N ALA A 485 16.23 -13.87 24.62
CA ALA A 485 15.02 -14.58 25.06
C ALA A 485 13.71 -13.89 24.63
N SER A 486 13.79 -12.61 24.24
CA SER A 486 12.67 -11.81 23.75
C SER A 486 13.18 -10.83 22.70
N MET A 487 12.44 -10.67 21.60
CA MET A 487 12.79 -9.76 20.49
C MET A 487 11.54 -9.26 19.75
N SER A 488 11.72 -8.34 18.80
CA SER A 488 10.64 -7.92 17.90
C SER A 488 10.36 -9.00 16.84
N ILE A 489 9.21 -8.89 16.15
CA ILE A 489 8.87 -9.78 15.04
C ILE A 489 9.91 -9.68 13.92
N GLU A 490 10.33 -8.46 13.55
CA GLU A 490 11.31 -8.28 12.46
C GLU A 490 12.63 -8.94 12.81
N ALA A 491 13.11 -8.81 14.06
CA ALA A 491 14.32 -9.47 14.50
C ALA A 491 14.19 -11.00 14.46
N ALA A 492 13.05 -11.56 14.87
CA ALA A 492 12.82 -13.00 14.83
C ALA A 492 12.73 -13.54 13.39
N MET A 493 12.16 -12.78 12.46
CA MET A 493 12.16 -13.08 11.02
C MET A 493 13.55 -13.00 10.41
N ASP A 494 14.31 -11.93 10.71
CA ASP A 494 15.70 -11.74 10.26
C ASP A 494 16.62 -12.88 10.75
N TYR A 495 16.31 -13.44 11.93
CA TYR A 495 17.01 -14.61 12.47
C TYR A 495 16.44 -15.96 11.97
N GLY A 496 15.33 -15.94 11.22
CA GLY A 496 14.58 -17.12 10.78
C GLY A 496 14.21 -18.07 11.91
N LEU A 497 13.90 -17.49 13.07
CA LEU A 497 13.23 -18.17 14.16
C LEU A 497 11.74 -18.36 13.80
N ILE A 498 11.17 -17.39 13.09
CA ILE A 498 9.82 -17.41 12.54
C ILE A 498 9.86 -16.98 11.07
N THR A 499 8.80 -17.27 10.34
CA THR A 499 8.56 -16.84 8.96
C THR A 499 7.08 -16.51 8.77
N THR A 500 6.73 -15.90 7.65
CA THR A 500 5.36 -15.97 7.13
C THR A 500 5.09 -17.40 6.69
N ILE A 501 4.17 -18.08 7.36
CA ILE A 501 3.69 -19.44 7.05
C ILE A 501 2.81 -19.39 5.81
N SER A 502 1.91 -18.41 5.76
CA SER A 502 0.98 -18.18 4.66
C SER A 502 0.60 -16.71 4.59
N SER A 503 0.31 -16.23 3.39
CA SER A 503 -0.20 -14.90 3.12
C SER A 503 -1.31 -15.01 2.09
N TYR A 504 -2.43 -14.34 2.33
CA TYR A 504 -3.51 -14.26 1.36
C TYR A 504 -4.04 -12.83 1.25
N VAL A 505 -4.33 -12.42 0.02
CA VAL A 505 -4.81 -11.08 -0.31
C VAL A 505 -6.12 -11.21 -1.06
N THR A 506 -7.10 -10.40 -0.70
CA THR A 506 -8.32 -10.21 -1.50
C THR A 506 -8.43 -8.74 -1.87
N GLU A 507 -8.90 -8.48 -3.09
CA GLU A 507 -9.07 -7.13 -3.63
C GLU A 507 -10.54 -6.68 -3.54
N TYR A 508 -10.76 -5.37 -3.43
CA TYR A 508 -12.07 -4.72 -3.44
C TYR A 508 -12.01 -3.35 -4.11
N THR A 509 -13.18 -2.83 -4.47
CA THR A 509 -13.30 -1.55 -5.16
C THR A 509 -13.19 -0.38 -4.17
N GLY A 510 -12.25 0.53 -4.40
CA GLY A 510 -12.04 1.71 -3.55
C GLY A 510 -13.19 2.74 -3.55
N GLY A 511 -14.27 2.51 -4.30
CA GLY A 511 -15.40 3.45 -4.44
C GLY A 511 -16.54 3.27 -3.44
N ALA A 512 -16.58 2.15 -2.70
CA ALA A 512 -17.63 1.84 -1.74
C ALA A 512 -17.19 2.22 -0.31
N THR A 513 -17.20 3.52 0.00
CA THR A 513 -16.58 4.07 1.23
C THR A 513 -17.04 3.38 2.52
N ASN A 514 -18.36 3.21 2.73
CA ASN A 514 -18.88 2.55 3.95
C ASN A 514 -18.45 1.08 4.04
N ARG A 515 -18.49 0.35 2.93
CA ARG A 515 -18.08 -1.06 2.85
C ARG A 515 -16.59 -1.21 3.16
N ASN A 516 -15.76 -0.32 2.61
CA ASN A 516 -14.32 -0.34 2.81
C ASN A 516 -13.97 0.02 4.25
N ASP A 517 -14.65 1.02 4.84
CA ASP A 517 -14.51 1.34 6.27
C ASP A 517 -14.84 0.13 7.16
N ASN A 518 -15.89 -0.63 6.83
CA ASN A 518 -16.25 -1.86 7.55
C ASN A 518 -15.16 -2.94 7.42
N ILE A 519 -14.57 -3.13 6.24
CA ILE A 519 -13.46 -4.05 6.00
C ILE A 519 -12.23 -3.65 6.83
N HIS A 520 -11.87 -2.37 6.81
CA HIS A 520 -10.74 -1.83 7.55
C HIS A 520 -10.92 -2.05 9.05
N LEU A 521 -12.11 -1.74 9.57
CA LEU A 521 -12.43 -1.93 10.98
C LEU A 521 -12.40 -3.40 11.39
N ALA A 522 -12.99 -4.29 10.59
CA ALA A 522 -12.96 -5.73 10.86
C ALA A 522 -11.53 -6.29 10.83
N ALA A 523 -10.72 -5.86 9.85
CA ALA A 523 -9.32 -6.24 9.76
C ALA A 523 -8.52 -5.75 10.98
N ASP A 524 -8.74 -4.52 11.44
CA ASP A 524 -8.08 -3.95 12.63
C ASP A 524 -8.46 -4.69 13.90
N LEU A 525 -9.72 -5.11 14.06
CA LEU A 525 -10.20 -5.88 15.21
C LEU A 525 -9.50 -7.22 15.35
N ILE A 526 -9.31 -7.95 14.25
CA ILE A 526 -8.66 -9.26 14.27
C ILE A 526 -7.12 -9.19 14.24
N ASN A 527 -6.56 -8.00 14.02
CA ASN A 527 -5.12 -7.81 13.91
C ASN A 527 -4.37 -8.22 15.19
N ASN A 528 -3.20 -8.81 15.02
CA ASN A 528 -2.37 -9.33 16.10
C ASN A 528 -3.08 -10.39 16.96
N SER A 529 -3.97 -11.20 16.37
CA SER A 529 -4.53 -12.39 17.03
C SER A 529 -3.42 -13.42 17.25
N ILE A 530 -3.31 -13.96 18.47
CA ILE A 530 -2.31 -14.98 18.84
C ILE A 530 -3.04 -16.31 19.05
N ILE A 531 -2.80 -17.25 18.16
CA ILE A 531 -3.39 -18.59 18.19
C ILE A 531 -2.39 -19.53 18.85
N LYS A 532 -2.75 -20.00 20.04
CA LYS A 532 -1.85 -20.80 20.87
C LYS A 532 -1.49 -22.12 20.20
N GLY A 533 -0.22 -22.50 20.31
CA GLY A 533 0.21 -23.85 19.94
C GLY A 533 -0.48 -24.91 20.80
N ASP A 534 -0.32 -26.17 20.38
CA ASP A 534 -0.87 -27.34 21.06
C ASP A 534 -2.41 -27.39 21.06
N GLY A 535 -3.04 -26.91 19.98
CA GLY A 535 -4.49 -27.01 19.73
C GLY A 535 -5.30 -25.76 20.08
N GLY A 536 -4.69 -24.58 20.15
CA GLY A 536 -5.43 -23.34 20.37
C GLY A 536 -6.38 -23.02 19.20
N THR A 537 -7.64 -22.73 19.53
CA THR A 537 -8.69 -22.36 18.57
C THR A 537 -8.75 -20.85 18.38
N TRP A 538 -9.16 -20.44 17.19
CA TRP A 538 -9.52 -19.07 16.84
C TRP A 538 -10.89 -19.04 16.19
N SER A 539 -11.74 -18.12 16.63
CA SER A 539 -13.08 -17.86 16.10
C SER A 539 -13.15 -16.41 15.64
N PHE A 540 -13.69 -16.19 14.45
CA PHE A 540 -13.86 -14.83 13.91
C PHE A 540 -14.81 -14.03 14.81
N ASN A 541 -15.95 -14.62 15.13
CA ASN A 541 -16.98 -14.02 15.96
C ASN A 541 -16.48 -13.76 17.40
N GLU A 542 -15.71 -14.66 18.02
CA GLU A 542 -15.15 -14.43 19.35
C GLU A 542 -14.25 -13.18 19.42
N VAL A 543 -13.51 -12.91 18.34
CA VAL A 543 -12.53 -11.82 18.27
C VAL A 543 -13.18 -10.50 17.85
N ALA A 544 -13.99 -10.51 16.79
CA ALA A 544 -14.65 -9.30 16.28
C ALA A 544 -15.91 -8.91 17.09
N GLY A 545 -16.65 -9.91 17.58
CA GLY A 545 -17.98 -9.77 18.16
C GLY A 545 -19.02 -9.23 17.16
N GLU A 546 -20.18 -8.82 17.67
CA GLU A 546 -21.23 -8.19 16.86
C GLU A 546 -20.71 -6.90 16.20
N CYS A 547 -20.81 -6.81 14.88
CA CYS A 547 -20.36 -5.65 14.12
C CYS A 547 -21.53 -4.68 13.91
N ASN A 548 -21.71 -3.75 14.86
CA ASN A 548 -22.85 -2.83 14.90
C ASN A 548 -22.40 -1.36 14.83
N GLU A 549 -23.37 -0.44 14.71
CA GLU A 549 -23.11 1.01 14.64
C GLU A 549 -22.35 1.55 15.86
N GLU A 550 -22.57 1.00 17.06
CA GLU A 550 -21.88 1.43 18.28
C GLU A 550 -20.37 1.18 18.20
N LYS A 551 -19.95 0.15 17.47
CA LYS A 551 -18.54 -0.14 17.18
C LYS A 551 -18.00 0.64 15.98
N GLY A 552 -18.84 1.42 15.28
CA GLY A 552 -18.46 2.25 14.15
C GLY A 552 -18.68 1.63 12.78
N PHE A 553 -19.33 0.45 12.70
CA PHE A 553 -19.74 -0.14 11.42
C PHE A 553 -20.88 0.67 10.81
N LYS A 554 -20.96 0.66 9.47
CA LYS A 554 -21.89 1.45 8.67
C LYS A 554 -22.73 0.54 7.77
N GLY A 555 -23.89 1.04 7.35
CA GLY A 555 -24.70 0.42 6.31
C GLY A 555 -23.92 0.31 5.00
N ALA A 556 -23.83 -0.90 4.47
CA ALA A 556 -23.30 -1.21 3.15
C ALA A 556 -24.00 -2.46 2.60
N GLY A 557 -23.96 -2.67 1.28
CA GLY A 557 -24.50 -3.87 0.66
C GLY A 557 -23.97 -5.17 1.31
N ALA A 558 -24.90 -6.03 1.69
CA ALA A 558 -24.68 -7.35 2.26
C ALA A 558 -25.63 -8.35 1.60
N ILE A 559 -25.22 -9.62 1.55
CA ILE A 559 -26.05 -10.70 1.01
C ILE A 559 -26.90 -11.26 2.16
N ILE A 560 -28.21 -11.04 2.11
CA ILE A 560 -29.16 -11.62 3.07
C ILE A 560 -30.22 -12.40 2.30
N GLY A 561 -30.34 -13.70 2.58
CA GLY A 561 -31.39 -14.54 2.00
C GLY A 561 -31.35 -14.67 0.47
N GLY A 562 -30.19 -14.47 -0.17
CA GLY A 562 -30.05 -14.53 -1.62
C GLY A 562 -30.39 -13.24 -2.37
N GLU A 563 -30.54 -12.12 -1.64
CA GLU A 563 -30.66 -10.77 -2.21
C GLU A 563 -29.57 -9.86 -1.62
N ILE A 564 -29.20 -8.81 -2.36
CA ILE A 564 -28.32 -7.75 -1.88
C ILE A 564 -29.19 -6.71 -1.18
N VAL A 565 -28.95 -6.50 0.11
CA VAL A 565 -29.65 -5.49 0.91
C VAL A 565 -28.63 -4.63 1.64
N ASP A 566 -28.97 -3.37 1.91
CA ASP A 566 -28.13 -2.52 2.75
C ASP A 566 -28.22 -3.01 4.19
N ASP A 567 -27.09 -3.45 4.77
CA ASP A 567 -27.02 -3.91 6.15
C ASP A 567 -25.75 -3.39 6.84
N ILE A 568 -25.83 -3.30 8.17
CA ILE A 568 -24.71 -2.84 8.97
C ILE A 568 -23.59 -3.89 8.93
N GLY A 569 -22.39 -3.46 8.51
CA GLY A 569 -21.25 -4.37 8.42
C GLY A 569 -21.08 -5.08 7.07
N GLY A 570 -21.80 -4.66 6.03
CA GLY A 570 -21.50 -5.08 4.65
C GLY A 570 -20.01 -4.97 4.34
N GLY A 571 -19.39 -6.06 3.86
CA GLY A 571 -17.95 -6.18 3.60
C GLY A 571 -17.16 -7.07 4.58
N ILE A 572 -17.68 -7.40 5.77
CA ILE A 572 -16.94 -8.21 6.77
C ILE A 572 -16.60 -9.61 6.26
N CYS A 573 -17.49 -10.25 5.50
CA CYS A 573 -17.26 -11.58 4.93
C CYS A 573 -16.06 -11.62 3.97
N GLN A 574 -15.65 -10.48 3.41
CA GLN A 574 -14.41 -10.40 2.65
C GLN A 574 -13.20 -10.68 3.53
N VAL A 575 -13.13 -10.07 4.72
CA VAL A 575 -12.05 -10.31 5.69
C VAL A 575 -12.05 -11.78 6.14
N ALA A 576 -13.23 -12.33 6.42
CA ALA A 576 -13.36 -13.75 6.77
C ALA A 576 -12.88 -14.67 5.65
N THR A 577 -13.22 -14.36 4.39
CA THR A 577 -12.74 -15.07 3.21
C THR A 577 -11.22 -14.97 3.07
N THR A 578 -10.62 -13.81 3.32
CA THR A 578 -9.15 -13.65 3.32
C THR A 578 -8.51 -14.51 4.40
N VAL A 579 -9.06 -14.52 5.61
CA VAL A 579 -8.57 -15.36 6.73
C VAL A 579 -8.70 -16.84 6.38
N PHE A 580 -9.87 -17.28 5.89
CA PHE A 580 -10.11 -18.66 5.51
C PHE A 580 -9.07 -19.13 4.50
N ASN A 581 -8.78 -18.32 3.47
CA ASN A 581 -7.80 -18.69 2.46
C ASN A 581 -6.36 -18.67 3.00
N ALA A 582 -5.98 -17.73 3.86
CA ALA A 582 -4.67 -17.76 4.53
C ALA A 582 -4.48 -19.03 5.37
N VAL A 583 -5.50 -19.43 6.14
CA VAL A 583 -5.54 -20.67 6.94
C VAL A 583 -5.56 -21.90 6.03
N TYR A 584 -6.30 -21.83 4.91
CA TYR A 584 -6.39 -22.87 3.91
C TYR A 584 -5.00 -23.21 3.35
N GLU A 585 -4.29 -22.19 2.87
CA GLU A 585 -2.94 -22.31 2.26
C GLU A 585 -1.86 -22.67 3.29
N ALA A 586 -2.05 -22.29 4.56
CA ALA A 586 -1.16 -22.73 5.65
C ALA A 586 -1.31 -24.22 6.00
N GLY A 587 -2.40 -24.88 5.57
CA GLY A 587 -2.66 -26.29 5.88
C GLY A 587 -3.23 -26.55 7.30
N PHE A 588 -3.60 -25.49 8.02
CA PHE A 588 -4.21 -25.62 9.33
C PHE A 588 -5.62 -26.26 9.24
N PRO A 589 -6.05 -27.02 10.26
CA PRO A 589 -7.41 -27.52 10.37
C PRO A 589 -8.45 -26.39 10.43
N VAL A 590 -9.53 -26.52 9.67
CA VAL A 590 -10.69 -25.62 9.72
C VAL A 590 -11.83 -26.40 10.35
N ASP A 591 -12.33 -25.93 11.48
CA ASP A 591 -13.35 -26.59 12.30
C ASP A 591 -14.77 -26.20 11.86
N GLU A 592 -14.96 -24.92 11.50
CA GLU A 592 -16.23 -24.37 11.04
C GLU A 592 -16.00 -23.40 9.89
N ARG A 593 -16.77 -23.56 8.81
CA ARG A 593 -16.83 -22.64 7.67
C ARG A 593 -18.16 -22.83 6.96
N GLN A 594 -18.78 -21.73 6.55
CA GLN A 594 -19.92 -21.70 5.63
C GLN A 594 -19.60 -20.83 4.41
N ASN A 595 -20.11 -21.19 3.24
CA ASN A 595 -20.04 -20.32 2.06
C ASN A 595 -21.20 -19.31 2.04
N HIS A 596 -21.06 -18.26 1.26
CA HIS A 596 -22.15 -17.35 0.92
C HIS A 596 -23.25 -18.10 0.17
N SER A 597 -24.49 -17.66 0.34
CA SER A 597 -25.62 -18.19 -0.41
C SER A 597 -25.49 -17.93 -1.91
N LEU A 598 -24.81 -16.87 -2.34
CA LEU A 598 -24.60 -16.55 -3.75
C LEU A 598 -23.13 -16.71 -4.16
N TYR A 599 -22.90 -17.06 -5.42
CA TYR A 599 -21.54 -17.25 -5.94
C TYR A 599 -20.86 -15.91 -6.20
N ILE A 600 -19.70 -15.70 -5.57
CA ILE A 600 -18.91 -14.48 -5.68
C ILE A 600 -17.68 -14.77 -6.54
N ALA A 601 -17.69 -14.27 -7.78
CA ALA A 601 -16.68 -14.61 -8.79
C ALA A 601 -15.27 -14.05 -8.47
N SER A 602 -15.16 -13.08 -7.56
CA SER A 602 -13.88 -12.51 -7.13
C SER A 602 -13.10 -13.41 -6.16
N TYR A 603 -13.74 -14.43 -5.58
CA TYR A 603 -13.10 -15.42 -4.72
C TYR A 603 -12.74 -16.70 -5.48
N PRO A 604 -11.72 -17.47 -5.05
CA PRO A 604 -11.44 -18.76 -5.67
C PRO A 604 -12.67 -19.66 -5.56
N SER A 605 -12.98 -20.39 -6.63
CA SER A 605 -14.20 -21.16 -6.73
C SER A 605 -14.34 -22.14 -5.56
N GLY A 606 -15.46 -22.03 -4.83
CA GLY A 606 -15.75 -22.90 -3.69
C GLY A 606 -14.98 -22.57 -2.40
N ARG A 607 -14.20 -21.48 -2.36
CA ARG A 607 -13.31 -21.12 -1.23
C ARG A 607 -13.60 -19.75 -0.62
N ASP A 608 -14.87 -19.39 -0.55
CA ASP A 608 -15.35 -18.20 0.16
C ASP A 608 -15.69 -18.52 1.64
N ALA A 609 -15.89 -17.52 2.50
CA ALA A 609 -16.39 -17.74 3.86
C ALA A 609 -17.37 -16.64 4.27
N ALA A 610 -18.57 -17.03 4.68
CA ALA A 610 -19.61 -16.15 5.18
C ALA A 610 -19.60 -16.11 6.72
N ILE A 611 -19.87 -14.94 7.28
CA ILE A 611 -19.99 -14.68 8.72
C ILE A 611 -21.29 -13.93 8.96
N ASP A 612 -21.99 -14.30 10.01
CA ASP A 612 -23.18 -13.63 10.50
C ASP A 612 -23.21 -13.78 12.02
N TRP A 613 -23.25 -12.69 12.77
CA TRP A 613 -23.21 -12.77 14.22
C TRP A 613 -24.61 -13.05 14.80
N PRO A 614 -24.78 -14.04 15.69
CA PRO A 614 -23.81 -15.05 16.14
C PRO A 614 -23.95 -16.39 15.38
N SER A 615 -24.68 -16.43 14.26
CA SER A 615 -25.20 -17.64 13.63
C SER A 615 -24.21 -18.38 12.71
N LEU A 616 -23.34 -17.67 11.98
CA LEU A 616 -22.32 -18.21 11.08
C LEU A 616 -20.94 -17.72 11.52
N ASP A 617 -20.00 -18.65 11.72
CA ASP A 617 -18.64 -18.35 12.15
C ASP A 617 -17.58 -19.03 11.26
N LEU A 618 -16.34 -18.53 11.36
CA LEU A 618 -15.15 -19.17 10.83
C LEU A 618 -14.26 -19.56 12.01
N VAL A 619 -14.16 -20.87 12.24
CA VAL A 619 -13.40 -21.44 13.36
C VAL A 619 -12.30 -22.35 12.83
N TRP A 620 -11.09 -22.18 13.34
CA TRP A 620 -9.94 -23.03 13.02
C TRP A 620 -9.02 -23.17 14.23
N HIS A 621 -8.09 -24.12 14.20
CA HIS A 621 -7.14 -24.29 15.30
C HIS A 621 -5.71 -24.54 14.83
N ASN A 622 -4.76 -24.17 15.69
CA ASN A 622 -3.34 -24.40 15.48
C ASN A 622 -2.93 -25.77 16.05
N ASP A 623 -2.71 -26.73 15.16
CA ASP A 623 -2.28 -28.10 15.51
C ASP A 623 -0.76 -28.24 15.69
N THR A 624 0.00 -27.15 15.65
CA THR A 624 1.46 -27.15 15.81
C THR A 624 1.88 -26.84 17.24
N ALA A 625 3.14 -27.11 17.58
CA ALA A 625 3.66 -26.89 18.94
C ALA A 625 3.94 -25.42 19.27
N ASN A 626 3.95 -24.50 18.29
CA ASN A 626 4.34 -23.11 18.49
C ASN A 626 3.15 -22.18 18.26
N ASP A 627 3.14 -21.02 18.92
CA ASP A 627 2.10 -20.02 18.66
C ASP A 627 2.16 -19.55 17.21
N VAL A 628 1.01 -19.18 16.66
CA VAL A 628 0.85 -18.52 15.35
C VAL A 628 0.28 -17.13 15.59
N LEU A 629 0.87 -16.13 14.97
CA LEU A 629 0.39 -14.76 14.95
C LEU A 629 -0.34 -14.50 13.64
N MET A 630 -1.58 -14.02 13.71
CA MET A 630 -2.28 -13.46 12.57
C MET A 630 -2.06 -11.95 12.54
N GLN A 631 -1.50 -11.44 11.45
CA GLN A 631 -1.39 -10.01 11.18
C GLN A 631 -2.20 -9.64 9.96
N THR A 632 -2.98 -8.57 10.08
CA THR A 632 -3.79 -8.02 9.00
C THR A 632 -3.27 -6.66 8.59
N SER A 633 -3.41 -6.35 7.31
CA SER A 633 -3.15 -5.03 6.76
C SER A 633 -4.09 -4.76 5.60
N TRP A 634 -4.47 -3.51 5.40
CA TRP A 634 -5.38 -3.11 4.34
C TRP A 634 -4.93 -1.80 3.70
N ASP A 635 -5.38 -1.57 2.47
CA ASP A 635 -5.38 -0.28 1.82
C ASP A 635 -6.76 0.01 1.20
N ASP A 636 -6.88 1.00 0.33
CA ASP A 636 -8.17 1.38 -0.28
C ASP A 636 -8.70 0.31 -1.26
N THR A 637 -7.91 -0.72 -1.57
CA THR A 637 -8.19 -1.69 -2.62
C THR A 637 -7.93 -3.15 -2.22
N THR A 638 -7.25 -3.40 -1.12
CA THR A 638 -6.86 -4.75 -0.70
C THR A 638 -6.92 -4.94 0.80
N VAL A 639 -7.22 -6.16 1.22
CA VAL A 639 -6.98 -6.65 2.58
C VAL A 639 -6.09 -7.89 2.50
N THR A 640 -5.07 -7.92 3.34
CA THR A 640 -4.05 -8.98 3.43
C THR A 640 -4.08 -9.60 4.81
N VAL A 641 -4.03 -10.93 4.88
CA VAL A 641 -3.86 -11.70 6.10
C VAL A 641 -2.56 -12.48 6.01
N ASN A 642 -1.67 -12.29 6.99
CA ASN A 642 -0.43 -13.03 7.16
C ASN A 642 -0.53 -13.92 8.40
N LEU A 643 -0.25 -15.22 8.24
CA LEU A 643 -0.01 -16.14 9.35
C LEU A 643 1.49 -16.27 9.55
N ILE A 644 1.99 -15.90 10.73
CA ILE A 644 3.41 -15.79 11.06
C ILE A 644 3.73 -16.71 12.24
N GLY A 645 4.81 -17.47 12.14
CA GLY A 645 5.23 -18.37 13.20
C GLY A 645 6.39 -19.26 12.78
N VAL A 646 6.61 -20.35 13.53
CA VAL A 646 7.54 -21.40 13.12
C VAL A 646 6.89 -22.19 11.99
N ASP A 647 7.56 -22.28 10.84
CA ASP A 647 7.06 -23.02 9.68
C ASP A 647 6.79 -24.49 10.04
N PRO A 648 5.54 -24.98 9.92
CA PRO A 648 5.23 -26.40 10.15
C PRO A 648 5.81 -27.32 9.06
N GLY A 649 6.26 -26.76 7.93
CA GLY A 649 6.72 -27.52 6.77
C GLY A 649 5.59 -28.22 6.04
N TYR A 650 4.35 -27.72 6.18
CA TYR A 650 3.19 -28.24 5.47
C TYR A 650 3.26 -27.85 3.99
N THR A 651 2.80 -28.75 3.13
CA THR A 651 2.57 -28.48 1.71
C THR A 651 1.11 -28.77 1.40
N VAL A 652 0.47 -27.86 0.66
CA VAL A 652 -0.95 -27.91 0.33
C VAL A 652 -1.11 -28.16 -1.16
N GLU A 653 -1.91 -29.17 -1.51
CA GLU A 653 -2.34 -29.48 -2.87
C GLU A 653 -3.87 -29.34 -2.92
N SER A 654 -4.40 -28.65 -3.94
CA SER A 654 -5.84 -28.46 -4.13
C SER A 654 -6.30 -29.10 -5.43
N GLU A 655 -7.43 -29.80 -5.37
CA GLU A 655 -8.14 -30.34 -6.54
C GLU A 655 -9.55 -29.74 -6.56
N GLU A 656 -9.79 -28.85 -7.53
CA GLU A 656 -11.09 -28.22 -7.75
C GLU A 656 -11.99 -29.14 -8.59
N GLY A 657 -13.21 -29.38 -8.11
CA GLY A 657 -14.23 -30.10 -8.85
C GLY A 657 -14.90 -29.25 -9.93
N GLU A 658 -15.76 -29.88 -10.73
CA GLU A 658 -16.64 -29.18 -11.66
C GLU A 658 -17.86 -28.60 -10.92
N PHE A 659 -18.33 -27.43 -11.36
CA PHE A 659 -19.62 -26.91 -10.92
C PHE A 659 -20.74 -27.87 -11.31
N LYS A 660 -21.62 -28.16 -10.36
CA LYS A 660 -22.83 -28.96 -10.53
C LYS A 660 -24.01 -28.01 -10.57
N ASP A 661 -24.90 -28.19 -11.55
CA ASP A 661 -26.14 -27.42 -11.69
C ASP A 661 -27.01 -27.55 -10.42
N GLY A 662 -27.52 -26.42 -9.94
CA GLY A 662 -28.49 -26.31 -8.85
C GLY A 662 -29.88 -25.92 -9.33
N GLU A 663 -30.63 -25.24 -8.47
CA GLU A 663 -31.99 -24.76 -8.78
C GLU A 663 -31.96 -23.71 -9.90
N LYS A 664 -33.00 -23.70 -10.74
CA LYS A 664 -33.13 -22.70 -11.81
C LYS A 664 -33.76 -21.43 -11.25
N HIS A 665 -33.22 -20.29 -11.64
CA HIS A 665 -33.82 -19.01 -11.29
C HIS A 665 -35.23 -18.87 -11.87
N GLN A 666 -36.06 -18.08 -11.20
CA GLN A 666 -37.36 -17.65 -11.71
C GLN A 666 -37.25 -16.22 -12.26
N THR A 667 -38.19 -15.84 -13.11
CA THR A 667 -38.31 -14.44 -13.57
C THR A 667 -39.54 -13.83 -12.90
N ARG A 668 -39.36 -12.72 -12.16
CA ARG A 668 -40.43 -11.89 -11.60
C ARG A 668 -40.51 -10.55 -12.32
N THR A 669 -41.71 -10.00 -12.36
CA THR A 669 -41.95 -8.67 -12.94
C THR A 669 -42.48 -7.70 -11.89
N GLU A 670 -41.90 -6.51 -11.84
CA GLU A 670 -42.32 -5.40 -10.97
C GLU A 670 -42.73 -4.19 -11.82
N PHE A 671 -43.77 -3.47 -11.42
CA PHE A 671 -44.17 -2.24 -12.12
C PHE A 671 -43.38 -1.05 -11.60
N ASP A 672 -42.81 -0.27 -12.51
CA ASP A 672 -42.14 0.99 -12.21
C ASP A 672 -42.79 2.14 -12.98
N ASN A 673 -43.40 3.07 -12.24
CA ASN A 673 -44.09 4.23 -12.81
C ASN A 673 -43.15 5.29 -13.39
N SER A 674 -41.84 5.19 -13.18
CA SER A 674 -40.82 6.05 -13.78
C SER A 674 -40.47 5.64 -15.22
N LEU A 675 -40.69 4.38 -15.58
CA LEU A 675 -40.50 3.86 -16.94
C LEU A 675 -41.66 4.24 -17.85
N ALA A 676 -41.39 4.42 -19.16
CA ALA A 676 -42.45 4.68 -20.12
C ALA A 676 -43.33 3.43 -20.35
N GLU A 677 -44.58 3.63 -20.77
CA GLU A 677 -45.47 2.51 -21.14
C GLU A 677 -44.82 1.60 -22.19
N GLY A 678 -44.75 0.30 -21.89
CA GLY A 678 -44.12 -0.72 -22.74
C GLY A 678 -42.59 -0.77 -22.65
N GLU A 679 -41.95 0.06 -21.82
CA GLU A 679 -40.53 -0.02 -21.51
C GLU A 679 -40.28 -1.09 -20.45
N THR A 680 -39.19 -1.83 -20.63
CA THR A 680 -38.77 -2.88 -19.70
C THR A 680 -37.30 -2.69 -19.35
N GLN A 681 -36.96 -2.84 -18.08
CA GLN A 681 -35.60 -2.76 -17.59
C GLN A 681 -35.31 -3.96 -16.69
N VAL A 682 -34.19 -4.65 -16.89
CA VAL A 682 -33.75 -5.69 -15.96
C VAL A 682 -33.18 -4.99 -14.73
N LYS A 683 -33.84 -5.13 -13.58
CA LYS A 683 -33.35 -4.65 -12.28
C LYS A 683 -32.37 -5.62 -11.65
N GLN A 684 -32.59 -6.91 -11.83
CA GLN A 684 -31.70 -7.97 -11.34
C GLN A 684 -31.62 -9.08 -12.36
N SER A 685 -30.40 -9.52 -12.70
CA SER A 685 -30.20 -10.65 -13.61
C SER A 685 -30.42 -11.97 -12.88
N GLY A 686 -31.06 -12.93 -13.54
CA GLY A 686 -31.27 -14.27 -12.99
C GLY A 686 -30.00 -15.13 -13.07
N VAL A 687 -29.68 -15.82 -11.97
CA VAL A 687 -28.54 -16.74 -11.87
C VAL A 687 -29.04 -18.08 -11.34
N ASP A 688 -28.76 -19.15 -12.08
CA ASP A 688 -29.05 -20.50 -11.60
C ASP A 688 -28.15 -20.85 -10.42
N GLY A 689 -28.71 -21.53 -9.42
CA GLY A 689 -27.96 -22.09 -8.32
C GLY A 689 -26.92 -23.10 -8.82
N SER A 690 -25.89 -23.33 -8.02
CA SER A 690 -24.81 -24.26 -8.36
C SER A 690 -24.10 -24.79 -7.12
N SER A 691 -23.29 -25.82 -7.26
CA SER A 691 -22.44 -26.29 -6.16
C SER A 691 -21.08 -26.77 -6.68
N ILE A 692 -20.06 -26.70 -5.82
CA ILE A 692 -18.70 -27.15 -6.13
C ILE A 692 -18.08 -27.81 -4.90
N GLU A 693 -17.23 -28.81 -5.14
CA GLU A 693 -16.40 -29.46 -4.12
C GLU A 693 -14.92 -29.20 -4.40
N VAL A 694 -14.18 -28.79 -3.37
CA VAL A 694 -12.73 -28.59 -3.43
C VAL A 694 -12.06 -29.54 -2.45
N VAL A 695 -11.15 -30.37 -2.95
CA VAL A 695 -10.40 -31.32 -2.13
C VAL A 695 -9.03 -30.75 -1.80
N ARG A 696 -8.76 -30.52 -0.52
CA ARG A 696 -7.46 -30.07 -0.02
C ARG A 696 -6.67 -31.25 0.52
N THR A 697 -5.44 -31.45 0.08
CA THR A 697 -4.51 -32.44 0.64
C THR A 697 -3.32 -31.73 1.27
N VAL A 698 -3.09 -31.96 2.56
CA VAL A 698 -1.97 -31.37 3.31
C VAL A 698 -0.96 -32.46 3.64
N ARG A 699 0.31 -32.21 3.35
CA ARG A 699 1.42 -33.13 3.66
C ARG A 699 2.45 -32.48 4.56
N ASP A 700 3.04 -33.28 5.45
CA ASP A 700 4.20 -32.85 6.24
C ASP A 700 5.48 -32.78 5.41
N SER A 701 6.55 -32.30 6.03
CA SER A 701 7.89 -32.22 5.43
C SER A 701 8.51 -33.57 5.03
N SER A 702 7.95 -34.68 5.52
CA SER A 702 8.34 -36.05 5.12
C SER A 702 7.51 -36.58 3.95
N GLY A 703 6.53 -35.81 3.46
CA GLY A 703 5.62 -36.16 2.38
C GLY A 703 4.41 -36.99 2.82
N ASN A 704 4.22 -37.22 4.13
CA ASN A 704 3.06 -37.95 4.63
C ASN A 704 1.83 -37.06 4.58
N ILE A 705 0.70 -37.63 4.14
CA ILE A 705 -0.58 -36.93 4.21
C ILE A 705 -0.98 -36.82 5.68
N VAL A 706 -1.03 -35.59 6.20
CA VAL A 706 -1.51 -35.29 7.55
C VAL A 706 -2.96 -34.83 7.54
N ARG A 707 -3.46 -34.38 6.37
CA ARG A 707 -4.85 -33.96 6.19
C ARG A 707 -5.37 -34.22 4.79
N LYS A 708 -6.65 -34.53 4.72
CA LYS A 708 -7.41 -34.46 3.48
C LYS A 708 -8.80 -33.94 3.77
N ASP A 709 -9.08 -32.71 3.34
CA ASP A 709 -10.36 -32.04 3.56
C ASP A 709 -11.18 -32.03 2.27
N THR A 710 -12.50 -31.88 2.41
CA THR A 710 -13.40 -31.64 1.29
C THR A 710 -14.29 -30.47 1.66
N PHE A 711 -14.07 -29.33 1.03
CA PHE A 711 -14.89 -28.15 1.18
C PHE A 711 -15.99 -28.20 0.14
N THR A 712 -17.25 -28.18 0.59
CA THR A 712 -18.42 -28.12 -0.30
C THR A 712 -18.98 -26.71 -0.20
N SER A 713 -19.25 -26.10 -1.35
CA SER A 713 -19.95 -24.81 -1.42
C SER A 713 -21.21 -24.98 -2.26
N VAL A 714 -22.32 -24.50 -1.73
CA VAL A 714 -23.65 -24.57 -2.38
C VAL A 714 -24.19 -23.17 -2.50
N TYR A 715 -24.42 -22.75 -3.73
CA TYR A 715 -24.93 -21.43 -4.09
C TYR A 715 -26.38 -21.55 -4.56
N ASP A 716 -27.25 -20.77 -3.95
CA ASP A 716 -28.67 -20.66 -4.26
C ASP A 716 -28.89 -19.95 -5.61
N SER A 717 -30.07 -20.14 -6.19
CA SER A 717 -30.47 -19.37 -7.37
C SER A 717 -30.89 -17.96 -7.00
N GLN A 718 -30.60 -17.00 -7.88
CA GLN A 718 -31.04 -15.62 -7.78
C GLN A 718 -32.05 -15.34 -8.88
N ASP A 719 -33.24 -14.82 -8.51
CA ASP A 719 -34.30 -14.56 -9.47
C ASP A 719 -33.99 -13.37 -10.39
N GLU A 720 -34.45 -13.45 -11.64
CA GLU A 720 -34.44 -12.33 -12.58
C GLU A 720 -35.60 -11.39 -12.25
N ILE A 721 -35.30 -10.10 -12.00
CA ILE A 721 -36.31 -9.07 -11.75
C ILE A 721 -36.35 -8.14 -12.96
N ILE A 722 -37.49 -8.10 -13.64
CA ILE A 722 -37.75 -7.20 -14.77
C ILE A 722 -38.72 -6.10 -14.30
N LEU A 723 -38.27 -4.85 -14.29
CA LEU A 723 -39.13 -3.69 -14.17
C LEU A 723 -39.86 -3.46 -15.49
N VAL A 724 -41.15 -3.15 -15.41
CA VAL A 724 -41.95 -2.80 -16.58
C VAL A 724 -42.71 -1.51 -16.33
N GLY A 725 -42.79 -0.65 -17.35
CA GLY A 725 -43.58 0.56 -17.29
C GLY A 725 -45.07 0.27 -17.14
N PRO A 726 -45.87 1.25 -16.69
CA PRO A 726 -47.29 1.08 -16.46
C PRO A 726 -48.00 0.63 -17.75
N ASN A 727 -49.01 -0.24 -17.62
CA ASN A 727 -49.78 -0.86 -18.72
C ASN A 727 -48.99 -1.79 -19.68
N THR A 728 -47.79 -2.24 -19.31
CA THR A 728 -47.07 -3.29 -20.07
C THR A 728 -47.78 -4.64 -19.92
N GLU A 729 -48.05 -5.34 -21.03
CA GLU A 729 -48.61 -6.69 -21.00
C GLU A 729 -47.55 -7.69 -20.47
N VAL A 730 -47.75 -8.20 -19.26
CA VAL A 730 -46.88 -9.21 -18.64
C VAL A 730 -47.52 -10.59 -18.75
N ASP A 731 -46.73 -11.63 -19.03
CA ASP A 731 -47.22 -13.01 -19.08
C ASP A 731 -47.63 -13.47 -17.68
N SER A 732 -48.86 -13.99 -17.53
CA SER A 732 -49.52 -14.23 -16.23
C SER A 732 -48.87 -15.31 -15.32
N SER A 733 -47.71 -15.84 -15.68
CA SER A 733 -46.95 -16.78 -14.85
C SER A 733 -45.86 -16.12 -13.99
N THR A 734 -45.64 -14.80 -14.09
CA THR A 734 -44.50 -14.09 -13.46
C THR A 734 -44.87 -12.93 -12.52
N SER A 735 -46.14 -12.75 -12.16
CA SER A 735 -46.60 -11.64 -11.30
C SER A 735 -46.92 -12.09 -9.86
N ALA A 736 -46.21 -11.55 -8.87
CA ALA A 736 -46.67 -11.46 -7.48
C ALA A 736 -46.99 -9.99 -7.19
N GLU A 737 -48.23 -9.72 -6.74
CA GLU A 737 -48.71 -8.37 -6.43
C GLU A 737 -48.06 -7.85 -5.14
N SER A 738 -47.40 -6.69 -5.20
CA SER A 738 -46.97 -5.91 -4.05
C SER A 738 -48.16 -5.15 -3.45
N GLU A 739 -48.42 -5.35 -2.15
CA GLU A 739 -49.32 -4.49 -1.37
C GLU A 739 -48.62 -3.14 -1.14
N ASP A 740 -48.96 -2.12 -1.92
CA ASP A 740 -48.54 -0.73 -1.69
C ASP A 740 -49.59 -0.01 -0.83
N ASP A 741 -49.12 0.47 0.33
CA ASP A 741 -49.80 1.45 1.19
C ASP A 741 -49.88 2.81 0.45
N ALA A 742 -51.06 3.10 -0.09
CA ALA A 742 -51.43 4.43 -0.59
C ALA A 742 -52.28 5.18 0.45
N GLU A 743 -51.65 5.91 1.36
CA GLU A 743 -52.31 6.96 2.14
C GLU A 743 -52.23 8.29 1.38
N ALA A 744 -53.30 8.58 0.64
CA ALA A 744 -53.68 9.93 0.26
C ALA A 744 -55.15 10.12 0.65
N GLU A 745 -55.46 11.11 1.49
CA GLU A 745 -56.49 12.13 1.25
C GLU A 745 -56.48 13.16 2.40
N GLY A 746 -56.40 14.45 2.03
CA GLY A 746 -56.76 15.54 2.91
C GLY A 746 -58.28 15.77 2.88
N GLY A 747 -58.85 16.22 4.00
CA GLY A 747 -60.24 16.67 4.07
C GLY A 747 -60.63 17.20 5.45
N ASP A 748 -60.93 18.50 5.51
CA ASP A 748 -61.40 19.27 6.66
C ASP A 748 -62.64 18.68 7.37
N GLY A 749 -62.71 18.86 8.71
CA GLY A 749 -63.91 18.64 9.51
C GLY A 749 -63.73 19.11 10.96
N GLU A 750 -64.52 20.12 11.34
CA GLU A 750 -64.50 20.86 12.60
C GLU A 750 -64.97 20.07 13.85
N GLU A 751 -64.51 20.59 15.01
CA GLU A 751 -65.20 20.73 16.31
C GLU A 751 -65.16 19.63 17.41
N GLU A 752 -64.81 20.15 18.60
CA GLU A 752 -65.09 19.68 19.98
C GLU A 752 -64.37 18.40 20.46
N SER A 753 -63.91 18.24 21.70
CA SER A 753 -63.63 19.04 22.89
C SER A 753 -63.32 17.99 23.96
N GLU A 754 -62.50 18.31 24.97
CA GLU A 754 -62.42 17.60 26.26
C GLU A 754 -61.81 16.17 26.20
N ASP A 755 -61.09 15.63 27.17
CA ASP A 755 -60.44 16.02 28.42
C ASP A 755 -59.92 14.67 28.98
N TYR A 756 -58.92 14.65 29.87
CA TYR A 756 -58.46 13.48 30.67
C TYR A 756 -57.78 12.32 29.92
N ASP A 757 -56.85 11.57 30.49
CA ASP A 757 -56.01 11.65 31.69
C ASP A 757 -55.09 10.44 31.61
N ASP A 758 -54.01 10.58 32.33
CA ASP A 758 -53.02 9.64 32.81
C ASP A 758 -53.53 8.24 33.19
N GLY A 759 -52.58 7.31 33.25
CA GLY A 759 -52.71 6.09 34.06
C GLY A 759 -52.44 4.81 33.29
N GLU A 760 -51.20 4.36 33.25
CA GLU A 760 -50.59 3.51 34.28
C GLU A 760 -51.09 2.05 34.29
N TYR A 761 -50.19 1.19 33.82
CA TYR A 761 -49.46 0.20 34.65
C TYR A 761 -50.11 -1.17 34.98
N TYR A 762 -49.24 -2.17 34.86
CA TYR A 762 -49.23 -3.55 35.37
C TYR A 762 -50.15 -4.51 34.62
N GLY A 763 -49.70 -5.67 34.16
CA GLY A 763 -48.46 -6.37 34.41
C GLY A 763 -48.69 -7.85 34.12
N ASP A 764 -47.56 -8.53 33.96
CA ASP A 764 -47.31 -9.92 34.29
C ASP A 764 -47.80 -11.06 33.38
N GLU A 765 -46.83 -11.98 33.27
CA GLU A 765 -46.91 -13.43 33.08
C GLU A 765 -46.87 -13.98 31.64
N ASP A 766 -45.65 -14.38 31.28
CA ASP A 766 -45.25 -15.76 30.99
C ASP A 766 -46.11 -16.56 29.99
N GLU A 767 -45.52 -16.91 28.85
CA GLU A 767 -45.60 -18.28 28.34
C GLU A 767 -44.42 -18.62 27.41
N GLU A 768 -43.53 -19.43 27.98
CA GLU A 768 -42.61 -20.40 27.38
C GLU A 768 -43.23 -21.18 26.21
N TYR A 769 -42.54 -21.30 25.06
CA TYR A 769 -42.39 -22.44 24.13
C TYR A 769 -41.59 -21.89 22.93
N GLY A 770 -40.34 -22.26 22.64
CA GLY A 770 -39.87 -23.62 22.44
C GLY A 770 -39.92 -23.97 20.95
N TYR A 771 -38.97 -23.47 20.15
CA TYR A 771 -38.07 -24.19 19.24
C TYR A 771 -37.27 -23.23 18.37
#